data_AF-A0A084SUU6-F1
#
_entry.id   AF-A0A084SUU6-F1
#
_cell.length_a   1.000
_cell.length_b   1.000
_cell.length_c   1.000
_cell.angle_alpha   90.00
_cell.angle_beta   90.00
_cell.angle_gamma   90.00
#
_symmetry.space_group_name_H-M   'P 1'
#
loop_
_entity.id
_entity.type
_entity.pdbx_description
1 polymer ?
#
loop_
_entity_poly.entity_id
_entity_poly.type
_entity_poly.pdbx_seq_one_letter_code
_entity_poly.pdbx_strand_id
1 'polypeptide(L)'
;MLLWLGSVTGCARSEAPPPPIEAKVEGHWLQPLAHGSQMVPCGHGHHAWVWSPNRAGFWLVDAEGRESVIEGLGDKGFWVVNVVPTADPERAWVIVQVPSDYKSSTVLLLVDHQRRLEVPEVSIPDMSLVPSEGRERLWVVSDFNLRQLLVADAAGEVTPVRLGTGWITARKVMPVAGGQQGWLVLDQSLLHVDPRAGAQSLSRPVPVQNVWALLPTRQPHRAWVLADVPGRTGSQFFLASREGVKTTATPLLGNVQRLFAHRDANLVWVLLSPGPSVGPGPALELKLVGLDGKTVGPGVTVEGSPAVERSPDGHLWVSDERRVYLLGEGGGEVARSADAEGLGRAELHPVSAERAWAVTEEGEVRLLSVKGQVITSGDQAVTGLHEPRLMALDANGGWALSDGGTRLLRLSLGPVGVRATQVLEGAGLNDVFPLKGTGRAWVTGIPRGSLYGPASDVGRVRVGFAGGAHLERDAKGNVLVEGRLEAGAPLESLELDWPGLAQAAGVGRTLRLELRAEEGKGALVGQGVRRLAEPSGVLFQWAEPPGSAEHLYRTVVAHEVENGTRLTATFQHVPFGVPLLDRVWVRTALACLAVTLLLLLPMLLLRPSGVTRRWLPLAGYVVTGVGAGGGELLGLLGGLRIHLPTVLAVTCAELVLCAGLGLLSPAVFRRLVFTHPFSWAAAPLLRSPSFRRRFFATHVRQVRRRVDVSSAQANGEVFVELSSHVTEYAGPGVAPSASERTAEELCGLLTRERAHLLIQCAGGRGKSALLRRLVRLSLEHFEKQPSSPLPVFIDPAAEDLETAAKEALQDLGLPEALRDALLESGDFFLVLDGLTESKLEPEALRRYLEREMGLHAPVLLSARPNEAYRTAMAHALRWMAVEPKRLDAAGLERFQAAYPGPDGKPVPLSESLLRICRGRAADGTYVPLLVRLALRFGGGGVDSVINLYRAVFAGLLKKAPDDAETSELLGFAEALCLGSYWRHRSRLIVFRDSPDEAKLRMLLDAGLLVAADARPGPVPTHVRFFHDSMQSYLTARALYAQYAAQARWDCLWRAAGEPGFAREQSDLMTEAGSELFQMCSYVFGYDARLKAELMRHLEQCAEANDERLNKEGILAAVPEELRPVLRKSGRVLSPGLLLSEASRVCAEHPDGDALFLLYARMAPLAWPWKPEEESPARSQEDAA
;
A
#
# COMPACT_ATOMS: atom_id res chain seq x y z
N MET A 1 2.05 25.23 -12.80
CA MET A 1 2.14 23.78 -12.50
C MET A 1 0.83 23.03 -12.80
N LEU A 2 -0.34 23.59 -12.49
CA LEU A 2 -1.65 23.06 -12.92
C LEU A 2 -1.89 23.08 -14.45
N LEU A 3 -1.17 23.92 -15.21
CA LEU A 3 -1.29 24.02 -16.67
C LEU A 3 -0.33 23.10 -17.45
N TRP A 4 0.63 22.45 -16.81
CA TRP A 4 1.61 21.58 -17.50
C TRP A 4 1.26 20.09 -17.42
N LEU A 5 0.43 19.70 -16.44
CA LEU A 5 -0.09 18.34 -16.28
C LEU A 5 -1.18 17.94 -17.29
N GLY A 6 -1.68 18.88 -18.10
CA GLY A 6 -2.64 18.58 -19.17
C GLY A 6 -2.03 17.94 -20.42
N SER A 7 -0.70 17.85 -20.52
CA SER A 7 0.00 17.43 -21.74
C SER A 7 0.55 16.00 -21.74
N VAL A 8 0.49 15.28 -20.62
CA VAL A 8 1.06 13.91 -20.48
C VAL A 8 -0.01 12.82 -20.31
N THR A 9 -1.30 13.17 -20.23
CA THR A 9 -2.39 12.17 -20.22
C THR A 9 -3.08 12.12 -21.58
N GLY A 10 -2.36 11.64 -22.58
CA GLY A 10 -2.95 11.20 -23.85
C GLY A 10 -3.62 9.84 -23.68
N CYS A 11 -4.84 9.81 -23.15
CA CYS A 11 -5.80 8.75 -23.48
C CYS A 11 -6.96 9.45 -24.18
N ALA A 12 -6.97 9.35 -25.51
CA ALA A 12 -8.04 9.83 -26.35
C ALA A 12 -9.37 9.22 -25.87
N ARG A 13 -10.31 10.06 -25.44
CA ARG A 13 -11.71 9.68 -25.42
C ARG A 13 -12.15 9.58 -26.87
N SER A 14 -12.46 8.36 -27.31
CA SER A 14 -13.16 8.12 -28.57
C SER A 14 -14.51 8.84 -28.52
N GLU A 15 -14.77 9.76 -29.45
CA GLU A 15 -16.06 10.43 -29.61
C GLU A 15 -17.14 9.54 -30.27
N ALA A 16 -16.84 8.27 -30.56
CA ALA A 16 -17.82 7.35 -31.14
C ALA A 16 -18.78 6.81 -30.06
N PRO A 17 -20.11 6.82 -30.30
CA PRO A 17 -21.07 6.18 -29.39
C PRO A 17 -20.78 4.68 -29.30
N PRO A 18 -20.85 4.09 -28.09
CA PRO A 18 -20.58 2.66 -27.92
C PRO A 18 -21.59 1.81 -28.70
N PRO A 19 -21.17 0.65 -29.24
CA PRO A 19 -22.06 -0.28 -29.92
C PRO A 19 -23.18 -0.77 -28.98
N PRO A 20 -24.38 -1.08 -29.51
CA PRO A 20 -25.49 -1.56 -28.70
C PRO A 20 -25.17 -2.91 -28.05
N ILE A 21 -25.64 -3.12 -26.82
CA ILE A 21 -25.41 -4.35 -26.06
C ILE A 21 -26.21 -5.49 -26.70
N GLU A 22 -25.53 -6.54 -27.13
CA GLU A 22 -26.14 -7.73 -27.74
C GLU A 22 -26.16 -8.89 -26.75
N ALA A 23 -27.25 -9.67 -26.70
CA ALA A 23 -27.35 -10.85 -25.85
C ALA A 23 -27.72 -12.09 -26.64
N LYS A 24 -26.94 -13.17 -26.45
CA LYS A 24 -27.17 -14.48 -27.06
C LYS A 24 -27.23 -15.57 -26.00
N VAL A 25 -28.25 -16.42 -26.08
CA VAL A 25 -28.37 -17.61 -25.22
C VAL A 25 -28.10 -18.84 -26.08
N GLU A 26 -27.17 -19.68 -25.64
CA GLU A 26 -26.86 -20.96 -26.26
C GLU A 26 -26.94 -22.09 -25.23
N GLY A 27 -27.20 -23.31 -25.71
CA GLY A 27 -27.26 -24.51 -24.88
C GLY A 27 -28.59 -25.25 -24.98
N HIS A 28 -28.91 -26.00 -23.93
CA HIS A 28 -30.11 -26.82 -23.85
C HIS A 28 -30.54 -27.03 -22.39
N TRP A 29 -31.78 -27.46 -22.21
CA TRP A 29 -32.31 -27.87 -20.92
C TRP A 29 -32.86 -29.28 -20.94
N LEU A 30 -32.74 -29.95 -19.80
CA LEU A 30 -33.23 -31.30 -19.59
C LEU A 30 -34.08 -31.33 -18.33
N GLN A 31 -35.26 -31.88 -18.47
CA GLN A 31 -36.13 -32.19 -17.36
C GLN A 31 -36.13 -33.70 -17.09
N PRO A 32 -35.52 -34.16 -15.99
CA PRO A 32 -35.52 -35.57 -15.64
C PRO A 32 -36.92 -35.99 -15.15
N LEU A 33 -37.39 -37.11 -15.67
CA LEU A 33 -38.59 -37.82 -15.22
C LEU A 33 -38.22 -38.76 -14.05
N ALA A 34 -39.21 -39.43 -13.44
CA ALA A 34 -38.99 -40.30 -12.28
C ALA A 34 -37.87 -41.36 -12.45
N HIS A 35 -37.19 -41.75 -11.35
CA HIS A 35 -36.07 -42.72 -11.37
C HIS A 35 -36.47 -44.11 -11.88
N GLY A 36 -35.69 -44.67 -12.79
CA GLY A 36 -35.93 -45.96 -13.42
C GLY A 36 -37.17 -46.00 -14.30
N SER A 37 -37.55 -44.88 -14.93
CA SER A 37 -38.75 -44.80 -15.76
C SER A 37 -38.51 -45.26 -17.20
N GLN A 38 -39.41 -46.11 -17.70
CA GLN A 38 -39.64 -46.34 -19.12
C GLN A 38 -40.68 -45.35 -19.62
N MET A 39 -40.62 -45.00 -20.91
CA MET A 39 -41.59 -44.09 -21.51
C MET A 39 -41.85 -44.40 -22.97
N VAL A 40 -43.07 -44.10 -23.41
CA VAL A 40 -43.49 -44.17 -24.81
C VAL A 40 -44.35 -42.95 -25.14
N PRO A 41 -44.04 -42.18 -26.20
CA PRO A 41 -44.85 -41.04 -26.61
C PRO A 41 -46.24 -41.48 -27.09
N CYS A 42 -47.25 -40.66 -26.81
CA CYS A 42 -48.57 -40.79 -27.42
C CYS A 42 -48.47 -40.59 -28.94
N GLY A 43 -49.45 -41.10 -29.70
CA GLY A 43 -49.42 -41.01 -31.17
C GLY A 43 -49.44 -39.57 -31.69
N HIS A 44 -49.99 -38.62 -30.92
CA HIS A 44 -49.94 -37.18 -31.25
C HIS A 44 -48.63 -36.49 -30.84
N GLY A 45 -47.71 -37.17 -30.15
CA GLY A 45 -46.36 -36.68 -29.78
C GLY A 45 -46.28 -35.65 -28.64
N HIS A 46 -47.33 -34.87 -28.40
CA HIS A 46 -47.39 -33.86 -27.32
C HIS A 46 -47.42 -34.39 -25.88
N HIS A 47 -47.64 -35.69 -25.69
CA HIS A 47 -47.62 -36.31 -24.38
C HIS A 47 -46.83 -37.62 -24.45
N ALA A 48 -46.35 -38.09 -23.32
CA ALA A 48 -45.74 -39.40 -23.18
C ALA A 48 -46.31 -40.16 -21.97
N TRP A 49 -46.54 -41.44 -22.19
CA TRP A 49 -46.83 -42.42 -21.15
C TRP A 49 -45.52 -42.78 -20.45
N VAL A 50 -45.47 -42.65 -19.13
CA VAL A 50 -44.27 -42.88 -18.31
C VAL A 50 -44.62 -43.85 -17.19
N TRP A 51 -43.79 -44.87 -16.95
CA TRP A 51 -43.94 -45.84 -15.86
C TRP A 51 -42.58 -46.32 -15.36
N SER A 52 -42.53 -46.99 -14.21
CA SER A 52 -41.31 -47.68 -13.77
C SER A 52 -41.59 -49.18 -13.59
N PRO A 53 -40.74 -50.08 -14.13
CA PRO A 53 -40.89 -51.52 -13.88
C PRO A 53 -40.60 -51.88 -12.41
N ASN A 54 -39.89 -51.02 -11.67
CA ASN A 54 -39.45 -51.28 -10.29
C ASN A 54 -40.27 -50.53 -9.23
N ARG A 55 -41.33 -49.81 -9.63
CA ARG A 55 -42.23 -49.10 -8.71
C ARG A 55 -43.64 -48.99 -9.30
N ALA A 56 -44.67 -49.21 -8.48
CA ALA A 56 -46.05 -48.93 -8.89
C ALA A 56 -46.23 -47.45 -9.28
N GLY A 57 -46.76 -47.19 -10.47
CA GLY A 57 -47.04 -45.85 -10.99
C GLY A 57 -47.10 -45.77 -12.51
N PHE A 58 -48.08 -45.02 -13.01
CA PHE A 58 -48.28 -44.72 -14.43
C PHE A 58 -48.71 -43.26 -14.60
N TRP A 59 -47.98 -42.50 -15.41
CA TRP A 59 -48.13 -41.07 -15.58
C TRP A 59 -48.28 -40.70 -17.05
N LEU A 60 -49.06 -39.66 -17.31
CA LEU A 60 -49.08 -38.93 -18.58
C LEU A 60 -48.31 -37.63 -18.37
N VAL A 61 -47.29 -37.38 -19.20
CA VAL A 61 -46.46 -36.18 -19.14
C VAL A 61 -46.65 -35.36 -20.40
N ASP A 62 -46.95 -34.06 -20.28
CA ASP A 62 -47.12 -33.18 -21.43
C ASP A 62 -45.80 -32.60 -21.96
N ALA A 63 -45.84 -31.97 -23.14
CA ALA A 63 -44.68 -31.38 -23.81
C ALA A 63 -44.02 -30.22 -23.04
N GLU A 64 -44.62 -29.76 -21.95
CA GLU A 64 -44.08 -28.78 -21.01
C GLU A 64 -43.51 -29.44 -19.75
N GLY A 65 -43.55 -30.78 -19.66
CA GLY A 65 -43.03 -31.56 -18.56
C GLY A 65 -43.95 -31.64 -17.34
N ARG A 66 -45.23 -31.29 -17.48
CA ARG A 66 -46.19 -31.42 -16.38
C ARG A 66 -46.69 -32.86 -16.30
N GLU A 67 -46.49 -33.47 -15.15
CA GLU A 67 -46.90 -34.85 -14.87
C GLU A 67 -48.36 -34.92 -14.38
N SER A 68 -49.10 -35.90 -14.87
CA SER A 68 -50.47 -36.21 -14.47
C SER A 68 -50.63 -37.70 -14.17
N VAL A 69 -51.07 -38.06 -12.97
CA VAL A 69 -51.30 -39.46 -12.57
C VAL A 69 -52.56 -40.02 -13.24
N ILE A 70 -52.51 -41.29 -13.67
CA ILE A 70 -53.67 -42.02 -14.19
C ILE A 70 -54.27 -42.85 -13.06
N GLU A 71 -55.49 -42.50 -12.65
CA GLU A 71 -56.18 -43.12 -11.52
C GLU A 71 -56.49 -44.60 -11.77
N GLY A 72 -56.34 -45.44 -10.75
CA GLY A 72 -56.66 -46.88 -10.80
C GLY A 72 -55.51 -47.85 -11.12
N LEU A 73 -54.40 -47.37 -11.71
CA LEU A 73 -53.20 -48.19 -11.98
C LEU A 73 -52.11 -48.06 -10.91
N GLY A 74 -52.02 -46.91 -10.22
CA GLY A 74 -51.06 -46.69 -9.12
C GLY A 74 -51.51 -47.21 -7.75
N ASP A 75 -52.82 -47.20 -7.47
CA ASP A 75 -53.35 -47.47 -6.12
C ASP A 75 -53.63 -48.95 -5.84
N LYS A 76 -53.70 -49.78 -6.88
CA LYS A 76 -54.12 -51.19 -6.81
C LYS A 76 -52.97 -52.21 -6.83
N GLY A 77 -51.71 -51.76 -6.73
CA GLY A 77 -50.54 -52.64 -6.70
C GLY A 77 -50.22 -53.32 -8.05
N PHE A 78 -50.72 -52.77 -9.16
CA PHE A 78 -50.39 -53.22 -10.51
C PHE A 78 -48.99 -52.75 -10.92
N TRP A 79 -48.26 -53.62 -11.63
CA TRP A 79 -46.94 -53.30 -12.17
C TRP A 79 -47.05 -53.19 -13.68
N VAL A 80 -46.81 -52.02 -14.24
CA VAL A 80 -46.83 -51.83 -15.70
C VAL A 80 -45.60 -52.51 -16.30
N VAL A 81 -45.84 -53.51 -17.15
CA VAL A 81 -44.79 -54.28 -17.82
C VAL A 81 -44.41 -53.63 -19.14
N ASN A 82 -45.41 -53.21 -19.92
CA ASN A 82 -45.19 -52.62 -21.24
C ASN A 82 -46.40 -51.78 -21.67
N VAL A 83 -46.17 -50.81 -22.56
CA VAL A 83 -47.20 -49.93 -23.12
C VAL A 83 -47.04 -49.87 -24.64
N VAL A 84 -48.10 -50.22 -25.37
CA VAL A 84 -48.15 -50.21 -26.83
C VAL A 84 -49.22 -49.21 -27.28
N PRO A 85 -48.87 -48.08 -27.92
CA PRO A 85 -49.87 -47.13 -28.40
C PRO A 85 -50.77 -47.75 -29.47
N THR A 86 -52.01 -47.29 -29.59
CA THR A 86 -52.95 -47.77 -30.63
C THR A 86 -52.91 -46.85 -31.87
N ALA A 87 -53.74 -47.14 -32.87
CA ALA A 87 -53.99 -46.27 -34.02
C ALA A 87 -54.68 -44.97 -33.62
N ASP A 88 -55.45 -44.98 -32.52
CA ASP A 88 -55.94 -43.77 -31.90
C ASP A 88 -54.77 -43.09 -31.20
N PRO A 89 -54.34 -41.89 -31.63
CA PRO A 89 -53.15 -41.23 -31.10
C PRO A 89 -53.24 -40.92 -29.61
N GLU A 90 -54.44 -40.97 -29.05
CA GLU A 90 -54.75 -40.69 -27.66
C GLU A 90 -54.87 -41.96 -26.79
N ARG A 91 -54.76 -43.16 -27.35
CA ARG A 91 -54.94 -44.41 -26.61
C ARG A 91 -53.70 -45.30 -26.65
N ALA A 92 -53.57 -46.16 -25.63
CA ALA A 92 -52.55 -47.20 -25.58
C ALA A 92 -53.07 -48.48 -24.93
N TRP A 93 -52.62 -49.62 -25.43
CA TRP A 93 -52.72 -50.89 -24.75
C TRP A 93 -51.63 -50.98 -23.67
N VAL A 94 -52.03 -51.09 -22.41
CA VAL A 94 -51.14 -51.15 -21.25
C VAL A 94 -51.16 -52.58 -20.71
N ILE A 95 -49.99 -53.21 -20.65
CA ILE A 95 -49.84 -54.51 -20.03
C ILE A 95 -49.47 -54.31 -18.56
N VAL A 96 -50.25 -54.94 -17.69
CA VAL A 96 -49.94 -54.98 -16.26
C VAL A 96 -49.73 -56.41 -15.78
N GLN A 97 -48.77 -56.58 -14.88
CA GLN A 97 -48.60 -57.78 -14.10
C GLN A 97 -49.39 -57.61 -12.81
N VAL A 98 -50.33 -58.53 -12.59
CA VAL A 98 -51.14 -58.59 -11.38
C VAL A 98 -50.48 -59.57 -10.42
N PRO A 99 -50.07 -59.14 -9.21
CA PRO A 99 -49.58 -60.06 -8.20
C PRO A 99 -50.69 -61.04 -7.79
N SER A 100 -50.39 -62.33 -7.81
CA SER A 100 -51.29 -63.43 -7.41
C SER A 100 -50.50 -64.43 -6.56
N ASP A 101 -51.14 -65.02 -5.56
CA ASP A 101 -50.53 -65.90 -4.55
C ASP A 101 -49.89 -67.18 -5.10
N TYR A 102 -50.18 -67.56 -6.36
CA TYR A 102 -49.68 -68.82 -6.94
C TYR A 102 -48.86 -68.64 -8.23
N LYS A 103 -49.18 -67.66 -9.09
CA LYS A 103 -48.39 -67.28 -10.28
C LYS A 103 -48.88 -65.93 -10.81
N SER A 104 -47.98 -64.97 -11.04
CA SER A 104 -48.34 -63.66 -11.58
C SER A 104 -49.08 -63.79 -12.92
N SER A 105 -50.23 -63.14 -13.04
CA SER A 105 -51.00 -63.11 -14.30
C SER A 105 -50.79 -61.79 -15.01
N THR A 106 -50.71 -61.85 -16.34
CA THR A 106 -50.51 -60.67 -17.19
C THR A 106 -51.85 -60.28 -17.80
N VAL A 107 -52.24 -59.01 -17.65
CA VAL A 107 -53.51 -58.46 -18.12
C VAL A 107 -53.25 -57.33 -19.12
N LEU A 108 -54.03 -57.31 -20.20
CA LEU A 108 -54.04 -56.25 -21.19
C LEU A 108 -55.16 -55.25 -20.89
N LEU A 109 -54.83 -53.97 -20.77
CA LEU A 109 -55.78 -52.87 -20.50
C LEU A 109 -55.73 -51.86 -21.64
N LEU A 110 -56.83 -51.15 -21.89
CA LEU A 110 -56.83 -49.99 -22.80
C LEU A 110 -56.92 -48.70 -21.97
N VAL A 111 -56.01 -47.76 -22.21
CA VAL A 111 -55.99 -46.46 -21.51
C VAL A 111 -56.08 -45.33 -22.53
N ASP A 112 -56.88 -44.30 -22.22
CA ASP A 112 -56.97 -43.07 -23.02
C ASP A 112 -56.26 -41.87 -22.37
N HIS A 113 -55.94 -40.85 -23.16
CA HIS A 113 -55.28 -39.62 -22.73
C HIS A 113 -56.09 -38.81 -21.69
N GLN A 114 -57.40 -39.05 -21.60
CA GLN A 114 -58.32 -38.49 -20.61
C GLN A 114 -58.31 -39.29 -19.29
N ARG A 115 -57.40 -40.25 -19.16
CA ARG A 115 -57.16 -41.05 -17.95
C ARG A 115 -58.27 -42.07 -17.66
N ARG A 116 -59.07 -42.45 -18.66
CA ARG A 116 -60.07 -43.53 -18.53
C ARG A 116 -59.44 -44.87 -18.88
N LEU A 117 -59.88 -45.90 -18.17
CA LEU A 117 -59.41 -47.28 -18.30
C LEU A 117 -60.57 -48.15 -18.78
N GLU A 118 -60.47 -48.68 -20.00
CA GLU A 118 -61.46 -49.56 -20.62
C GLU A 118 -60.93 -51.01 -20.59
N VAL A 119 -61.71 -51.94 -20.03
CA VAL A 119 -61.26 -53.32 -19.73
C VAL A 119 -61.83 -54.31 -20.74
N PRO A 120 -60.97 -55.03 -21.49
CA PRO A 120 -61.24 -56.40 -21.89
C PRO A 120 -60.45 -57.36 -20.98
N GLU A 121 -61.13 -58.06 -20.09
CA GLU A 121 -60.51 -58.97 -19.10
C GLU A 121 -60.00 -60.22 -19.81
N VAL A 122 -58.72 -60.22 -20.21
CA VAL A 122 -58.10 -61.40 -20.82
C VAL A 122 -56.75 -61.71 -20.16
N SER A 123 -56.70 -62.85 -19.48
CA SER A 123 -55.52 -63.40 -18.82
C SER A 123 -54.96 -64.56 -19.63
N ILE A 124 -53.70 -64.45 -20.09
CA ILE A 124 -52.95 -65.55 -20.71
C ILE A 124 -51.52 -65.53 -20.13
N PRO A 125 -50.97 -66.68 -19.71
CA PRO A 125 -49.57 -66.78 -19.32
C PRO A 125 -48.65 -66.61 -20.54
N ASP A 126 -47.61 -65.79 -20.40
CA ASP A 126 -46.48 -65.61 -21.33
C ASP A 126 -46.88 -65.33 -22.79
N MET A 127 -47.00 -64.04 -23.11
CA MET A 127 -47.52 -63.53 -24.38
C MET A 127 -46.47 -62.72 -25.16
N SER A 128 -46.38 -62.96 -26.47
CA SER A 128 -45.82 -62.02 -27.44
C SER A 128 -46.90 -61.08 -27.96
N LEU A 129 -46.62 -59.78 -27.90
CA LEU A 129 -47.46 -58.73 -28.46
C LEU A 129 -46.98 -58.33 -29.85
N VAL A 130 -47.85 -58.48 -30.85
CA VAL A 130 -47.54 -58.13 -32.23
C VAL A 130 -48.58 -57.14 -32.75
N PRO A 131 -48.34 -55.82 -32.63
CA PRO A 131 -49.24 -54.81 -33.18
C PRO A 131 -49.25 -54.89 -34.71
N SER A 132 -50.41 -54.61 -35.31
CA SER A 132 -50.52 -54.47 -36.76
C SER A 132 -49.81 -53.22 -37.25
N GLU A 133 -49.44 -53.22 -38.54
CA GLU A 133 -48.97 -52.02 -39.21
C GLU A 133 -50.06 -50.94 -39.11
N GLY A 134 -49.71 -49.76 -38.59
CA GLY A 134 -50.68 -48.69 -38.26
C GLY A 134 -51.34 -48.82 -36.88
N ARG A 135 -51.07 -49.89 -36.12
CA ARG A 135 -51.52 -50.12 -34.73
C ARG A 135 -53.05 -50.12 -34.58
N GLU A 136 -53.78 -50.51 -35.62
CA GLU A 136 -55.24 -50.63 -35.56
C GLU A 136 -55.68 -51.83 -34.71
N ARG A 137 -54.83 -52.85 -34.63
CA ARG A 137 -55.07 -54.10 -33.91
C ARG A 137 -53.80 -54.65 -33.28
N LEU A 138 -53.92 -55.36 -32.19
CA LEU A 138 -52.86 -56.02 -31.45
C LEU A 138 -53.10 -57.54 -31.47
N TRP A 139 -52.18 -58.27 -32.10
CA TRP A 139 -52.18 -59.72 -32.08
C TRP A 139 -51.45 -60.19 -30.82
N VAL A 140 -52.17 -60.86 -29.94
CA VAL A 140 -51.67 -61.43 -28.69
C VAL A 140 -51.48 -62.93 -28.90
N VAL A 141 -50.22 -63.34 -28.89
CA VAL A 141 -49.75 -64.66 -29.29
C VAL A 141 -49.14 -65.33 -28.06
N SER A 142 -49.54 -66.55 -27.70
CA SER A 142 -48.84 -67.29 -26.63
C SER A 142 -47.51 -67.84 -27.14
N ASP A 143 -46.44 -67.66 -26.37
CA ASP A 143 -45.09 -68.11 -26.74
C ASP A 143 -44.91 -69.63 -26.60
N PHE A 144 -45.72 -70.29 -25.79
CA PHE A 144 -45.59 -71.71 -25.49
C PHE A 144 -46.56 -72.60 -26.27
N ASN A 145 -47.79 -72.15 -26.53
CA ASN A 145 -48.78 -72.98 -27.21
C ASN A 145 -49.83 -72.16 -27.97
N LEU A 146 -49.74 -72.17 -29.30
CA LEU A 146 -50.61 -71.43 -30.20
C LEU A 146 -51.94 -72.17 -30.49
N ARG A 147 -52.70 -72.52 -29.45
CA ARG A 147 -54.08 -73.06 -29.61
C ARG A 147 -55.09 -71.98 -29.97
N GLN A 148 -54.88 -70.80 -29.41
CA GLN A 148 -55.72 -69.64 -29.56
C GLN A 148 -54.84 -68.39 -29.65
N LEU A 149 -55.17 -67.54 -30.61
CA LEU A 149 -54.63 -66.20 -30.76
C LEU A 149 -55.73 -65.22 -30.36
N LEU A 150 -55.38 -64.09 -29.75
CA LEU A 150 -56.32 -62.98 -29.59
C LEU A 150 -55.94 -61.83 -30.50
N VAL A 151 -56.95 -61.16 -31.03
CA VAL A 151 -56.78 -59.90 -31.76
C VAL A 151 -57.58 -58.84 -31.04
N ALA A 152 -56.90 -57.93 -30.34
CA ALA A 152 -57.53 -56.74 -29.76
C ALA A 152 -57.54 -55.62 -30.80
N ASP A 153 -58.61 -54.86 -30.94
CA ASP A 153 -58.59 -53.64 -31.76
C ASP A 153 -58.29 -52.38 -30.94
N ALA A 154 -58.12 -51.25 -31.64
CA ALA A 154 -57.85 -49.96 -31.01
C ALA A 154 -59.04 -49.42 -30.17
N ALA A 155 -60.25 -49.97 -30.36
CA ALA A 155 -61.43 -49.65 -29.57
C ALA A 155 -61.56 -50.54 -28.31
N GLY A 156 -60.71 -51.57 -28.17
CA GLY A 156 -60.70 -52.48 -27.02
C GLY A 156 -61.51 -53.76 -27.22
N GLU A 157 -62.05 -54.03 -28.41
CA GLU A 157 -62.72 -55.30 -28.70
C GLU A 157 -61.69 -56.41 -28.91
N VAL A 158 -61.86 -57.54 -28.22
CA VAL A 158 -60.96 -58.70 -28.34
C VAL A 158 -61.64 -59.86 -29.04
N THR A 159 -61.10 -60.26 -30.19
CA THR A 159 -61.57 -61.41 -30.96
C THR A 159 -60.66 -62.63 -30.77
N PRO A 160 -61.15 -63.76 -30.20
CA PRO A 160 -60.38 -65.00 -30.13
C PRO A 160 -60.41 -65.78 -31.45
N VAL A 161 -59.25 -66.22 -31.92
CA VAL A 161 -59.08 -67.00 -33.15
C VAL A 161 -58.50 -68.37 -32.80
N ARG A 162 -59.26 -69.45 -33.07
CA ARG A 162 -58.83 -70.84 -32.83
C ARG A 162 -58.06 -71.37 -34.03
N LEU A 163 -56.86 -71.91 -33.81
CA LEU A 163 -55.95 -72.34 -34.88
C LEU A 163 -55.86 -73.87 -35.06
N GLY A 164 -56.75 -74.64 -34.42
CA GLY A 164 -56.87 -76.10 -34.56
C GLY A 164 -56.40 -76.89 -33.33
N THR A 165 -56.42 -78.22 -33.41
CA THR A 165 -56.05 -79.14 -32.32
C THR A 165 -54.64 -79.70 -32.53
N GLY A 166 -53.61 -78.93 -32.21
CA GLY A 166 -52.20 -79.35 -32.27
C GLY A 166 -51.32 -78.45 -31.39
N TRP A 167 -50.13 -78.93 -31.01
CA TRP A 167 -49.11 -78.07 -30.41
C TRP A 167 -48.41 -77.34 -31.55
N ILE A 168 -48.58 -76.02 -31.61
CA ILE A 168 -48.03 -75.18 -32.66
C ILE A 168 -47.31 -74.02 -31.97
N THR A 169 -46.09 -73.71 -32.43
CA THR A 169 -45.34 -72.52 -32.04
C THR A 169 -45.17 -71.64 -33.27
N ALA A 170 -45.54 -70.37 -33.16
CA ALA A 170 -45.28 -69.39 -34.21
C ALA A 170 -43.91 -68.77 -33.96
N ARG A 171 -42.97 -68.93 -34.90
CA ARG A 171 -41.68 -68.23 -34.85
C ARG A 171 -41.82 -66.75 -35.17
N LYS A 172 -42.77 -66.42 -36.05
CA LYS A 172 -43.06 -65.05 -36.46
C LYS A 172 -44.53 -64.90 -36.80
N VAL A 173 -45.13 -63.83 -36.29
CA VAL A 173 -46.50 -63.42 -36.61
C VAL A 173 -46.42 -62.12 -37.37
N MET A 174 -47.12 -62.02 -38.49
CA MET A 174 -47.15 -60.85 -39.35
C MET A 174 -48.60 -60.47 -39.65
N PRO A 175 -49.20 -59.57 -38.85
CA PRO A 175 -50.52 -59.03 -39.13
C PRO A 175 -50.51 -58.28 -40.47
N VAL A 176 -51.56 -58.45 -41.27
CA VAL A 176 -51.76 -57.80 -42.57
C VAL A 176 -53.17 -57.22 -42.68
N ALA A 177 -53.42 -56.34 -43.64
CA ALA A 177 -54.71 -55.67 -43.81
C ALA A 177 -55.20 -54.96 -42.53
N GLY A 178 -54.38 -54.07 -41.96
CA GLY A 178 -54.69 -53.41 -40.67
C GLY A 178 -54.72 -54.37 -39.47
N GLY A 179 -54.20 -55.60 -39.64
CA GLY A 179 -54.29 -56.68 -38.65
C GLY A 179 -55.63 -57.41 -38.67
N GLN A 180 -56.45 -57.22 -39.70
CA GLN A 180 -57.67 -57.99 -39.91
C GLN A 180 -57.38 -59.43 -40.35
N GLN A 181 -56.22 -59.68 -40.95
CA GLN A 181 -55.71 -61.00 -41.35
C GLN A 181 -54.24 -61.08 -40.92
N GLY A 182 -53.60 -62.24 -41.01
CA GLY A 182 -52.20 -62.38 -40.62
C GLY A 182 -51.54 -63.62 -41.21
N TRP A 183 -50.23 -63.54 -41.39
CA TRP A 183 -49.41 -64.70 -41.72
C TRP A 183 -48.67 -65.19 -40.48
N LEU A 184 -48.71 -66.49 -40.25
CA LEU A 184 -48.00 -67.19 -39.19
C LEU A 184 -46.90 -68.04 -39.83
N VAL A 185 -45.65 -67.74 -39.46
CA VAL A 185 -44.50 -68.58 -39.80
C VAL A 185 -44.36 -69.62 -38.69
N LEU A 186 -44.69 -70.87 -39.02
CA LEU A 186 -44.54 -72.03 -38.14
C LEU A 186 -43.22 -72.75 -38.48
N ASP A 187 -42.82 -73.72 -37.65
CA ASP A 187 -41.55 -74.45 -37.82
C ASP A 187 -41.36 -75.10 -39.21
N GLN A 188 -42.43 -75.65 -39.79
CA GLN A 188 -42.39 -76.39 -41.07
C GLN A 188 -43.49 -75.98 -42.06
N SER A 189 -44.18 -74.88 -41.79
CA SER A 189 -45.25 -74.41 -42.67
C SER A 189 -45.55 -72.93 -42.50
N LEU A 190 -46.09 -72.33 -43.54
CA LEU A 190 -46.61 -70.98 -43.54
C LEU A 190 -48.14 -71.03 -43.58
N LEU A 191 -48.79 -70.36 -42.63
CA LEU A 191 -50.24 -70.35 -42.48
C LEU A 191 -50.80 -68.94 -42.61
N HIS A 192 -51.80 -68.75 -43.48
CA HIS A 192 -52.56 -67.51 -43.53
C HIS A 192 -53.82 -67.63 -42.68
N VAL A 193 -54.02 -66.69 -41.77
CA VAL A 193 -55.13 -66.64 -40.82
C VAL A 193 -56.03 -65.45 -41.13
N ASP A 194 -57.33 -65.71 -41.24
CA ASP A 194 -58.37 -64.71 -41.37
C ASP A 194 -59.35 -64.85 -40.18
N PRO A 195 -59.17 -64.06 -39.10
CA PRO A 195 -60.03 -64.04 -37.92
C PRO A 195 -61.54 -63.98 -38.20
N ARG A 196 -61.97 -63.40 -39.34
CA ARG A 196 -63.40 -63.24 -39.69
C ARG A 196 -63.94 -64.42 -40.49
N ALA A 197 -63.07 -65.20 -41.12
CA ALA A 197 -63.46 -66.43 -41.77
C ALA A 197 -63.55 -67.50 -40.68
N GLY A 198 -64.76 -67.86 -40.22
CA GLY A 198 -64.96 -68.80 -39.11
C GLY A 198 -64.16 -70.11 -39.24
N ALA A 199 -64.08 -70.89 -38.15
CA ALA A 199 -63.15 -72.01 -37.96
C ALA A 199 -63.06 -73.07 -39.09
N GLN A 200 -64.00 -73.10 -40.04
CA GLN A 200 -64.02 -73.97 -41.22
C GLN A 200 -63.24 -73.43 -42.43
N SER A 201 -62.63 -72.24 -42.36
CA SER A 201 -61.96 -71.54 -43.48
C SER A 201 -60.46 -71.27 -43.23
N LEU A 202 -59.81 -72.06 -42.37
CA LEU A 202 -58.35 -72.03 -42.24
C LEU A 202 -57.72 -72.46 -43.58
N SER A 203 -56.84 -71.61 -44.11
CA SER A 203 -56.12 -71.92 -45.34
C SER A 203 -55.24 -73.16 -45.18
N ARG A 204 -55.05 -73.95 -46.24
CA ARG A 204 -54.16 -75.11 -46.18
C ARG A 204 -52.74 -74.63 -45.87
N PRO A 205 -52.05 -75.18 -44.84
CA PRO A 205 -50.68 -74.80 -44.54
C PRO A 205 -49.80 -75.01 -45.76
N VAL A 206 -49.02 -74.01 -46.12
CA VAL A 206 -48.06 -74.10 -47.22
C VAL A 206 -46.78 -74.73 -46.66
N PRO A 207 -46.36 -75.93 -47.11
CA PRO A 207 -45.19 -76.61 -46.57
C PRO A 207 -43.92 -75.85 -46.96
N VAL A 208 -43.21 -75.30 -45.97
CA VAL A 208 -41.98 -74.52 -46.15
C VAL A 208 -41.06 -74.71 -44.94
N GLN A 209 -39.74 -74.67 -45.15
CA GLN A 209 -38.74 -74.66 -44.10
C GLN A 209 -37.91 -73.38 -44.22
N ASN A 210 -37.28 -72.94 -43.12
CA ASN A 210 -36.33 -71.81 -43.12
C ASN A 210 -36.83 -70.57 -43.88
N VAL A 211 -37.96 -69.97 -43.44
CA VAL A 211 -38.48 -68.75 -44.08
C VAL A 211 -37.53 -67.57 -43.81
N TRP A 212 -36.76 -67.18 -44.83
CA TRP A 212 -35.83 -66.05 -44.77
C TRP A 212 -36.52 -64.71 -44.95
N ALA A 213 -37.50 -64.64 -45.83
CA ALA A 213 -38.29 -63.43 -46.05
C ALA A 213 -39.75 -63.75 -46.38
N LEU A 214 -40.64 -62.93 -45.85
CA LEU A 214 -42.08 -62.99 -46.08
C LEU A 214 -42.59 -61.56 -46.21
N LEU A 215 -43.06 -61.19 -47.42
CA LEU A 215 -43.58 -59.85 -47.72
C LEU A 215 -45.00 -59.96 -48.27
N PRO A 216 -46.02 -59.41 -47.61
CA PRO A 216 -47.40 -59.51 -48.06
C PRO A 216 -47.62 -58.66 -49.32
N THR A 217 -48.55 -59.08 -50.18
CA THR A 217 -48.95 -58.31 -51.36
C THR A 217 -50.14 -57.39 -51.06
N ARG A 218 -50.62 -56.62 -52.04
CA ARG A 218 -51.87 -55.84 -51.89
C ARG A 218 -53.07 -56.74 -51.55
N GLN A 219 -53.02 -58.00 -51.96
CA GLN A 219 -53.97 -59.02 -51.56
C GLN A 219 -53.45 -59.67 -50.27
N PRO A 220 -54.11 -59.50 -49.11
CA PRO A 220 -53.57 -59.93 -47.80
C PRO A 220 -53.30 -61.43 -47.74
N HIS A 221 -54.09 -62.19 -48.50
CA HIS A 221 -54.03 -63.63 -48.63
C HIS A 221 -52.93 -64.13 -49.59
N ARG A 222 -52.10 -63.24 -50.14
CA ARG A 222 -50.92 -63.56 -50.96
C ARG A 222 -49.68 -62.87 -50.39
N ALA A 223 -48.56 -63.59 -50.40
CA ALA A 223 -47.28 -63.06 -49.94
C ALA A 223 -46.12 -63.58 -50.80
N TRP A 224 -45.14 -62.72 -51.05
CA TRP A 224 -43.84 -63.10 -51.55
C TRP A 224 -43.05 -63.81 -50.46
N VAL A 225 -42.56 -65.00 -50.78
CA VAL A 225 -41.83 -65.84 -49.82
C VAL A 225 -40.48 -66.21 -50.39
N LEU A 226 -39.44 -66.06 -49.58
CA LEU A 226 -38.13 -66.68 -49.77
C LEU A 226 -37.95 -67.73 -48.67
N ALA A 227 -38.03 -69.01 -49.03
CA ALA A 227 -37.98 -70.13 -48.09
C ALA A 227 -37.49 -71.41 -48.79
N ASP A 228 -37.10 -72.41 -48.00
CA ASP A 228 -36.86 -73.77 -48.49
C ASP A 228 -38.21 -74.46 -48.74
N VAL A 229 -38.40 -74.99 -49.96
CA VAL A 229 -39.59 -75.76 -50.31
C VAL A 229 -39.23 -77.24 -50.28
N PRO A 230 -39.95 -78.09 -49.51
CA PRO A 230 -39.68 -79.52 -49.46
C PRO A 230 -39.66 -80.15 -50.86
N GLY A 231 -38.60 -80.93 -51.15
CA GLY A 231 -38.39 -81.57 -52.45
C GLY A 231 -37.70 -80.70 -53.51
N ARG A 232 -37.30 -79.47 -53.19
CA ARG A 232 -36.45 -78.60 -54.04
C ARG A 232 -35.13 -78.29 -53.34
N THR A 233 -34.04 -78.19 -54.09
CA THR A 233 -32.72 -77.84 -53.58
C THR A 233 -32.51 -76.32 -53.57
N GLY A 234 -32.17 -75.77 -52.40
CA GLY A 234 -31.87 -74.34 -52.19
C GLY A 234 -33.11 -73.45 -52.05
N SER A 235 -32.87 -72.22 -51.59
CA SER A 235 -33.90 -71.21 -51.31
C SER A 235 -34.73 -70.91 -52.56
N GLN A 236 -36.05 -70.97 -52.42
CA GLN A 236 -36.99 -70.68 -53.50
C GLN A 236 -37.68 -69.34 -53.26
N PHE A 237 -37.73 -68.52 -54.30
CA PHE A 237 -38.59 -67.34 -54.36
C PHE A 237 -39.92 -67.70 -55.04
N PHE A 238 -41.04 -67.51 -54.36
CA PHE A 238 -42.36 -67.82 -54.90
C PHE A 238 -43.47 -66.94 -54.29
N LEU A 239 -44.64 -66.97 -54.92
CA LEU A 239 -45.85 -66.32 -54.42
C LEU A 239 -46.71 -67.35 -53.66
N ALA A 240 -46.79 -67.23 -52.35
CA ALA A 240 -47.70 -68.03 -51.53
C ALA A 240 -49.11 -67.44 -51.57
N SER A 241 -50.13 -68.31 -51.54
CA SER A 241 -51.54 -67.94 -51.48
C SER A 241 -52.33 -68.94 -50.63
N ARG A 242 -53.60 -68.63 -50.29
CA ARG A 242 -54.50 -69.58 -49.61
C ARG A 242 -54.66 -70.93 -50.34
N GLU A 243 -54.46 -70.94 -51.66
CA GLU A 243 -54.57 -72.13 -52.52
C GLU A 243 -53.26 -72.94 -52.59
N GLY A 244 -52.17 -72.48 -51.99
CA GLY A 244 -50.84 -73.09 -52.05
C GLY A 244 -49.78 -72.21 -52.73
N VAL A 245 -48.67 -72.84 -53.11
CA VAL A 245 -47.56 -72.19 -53.84
C VAL A 245 -47.95 -71.98 -55.30
N LYS A 246 -48.03 -70.73 -55.75
CA LYS A 246 -48.06 -70.41 -57.18
C LYS A 246 -46.63 -70.09 -57.61
N THR A 247 -46.00 -70.98 -58.37
CA THR A 247 -44.72 -70.70 -59.03
C THR A 247 -44.91 -69.54 -60.00
N THR A 248 -44.05 -68.52 -59.92
CA THR A 248 -43.98 -67.46 -60.92
C THR A 248 -43.72 -68.09 -62.30
N ALA A 249 -44.52 -67.74 -63.31
CA ALA A 249 -44.54 -68.44 -64.61
C ALA A 249 -43.23 -68.29 -65.41
N THR A 250 -42.32 -67.42 -64.96
CA THR A 250 -40.98 -67.22 -65.54
C THR A 250 -39.94 -67.40 -64.43
N PRO A 251 -38.95 -68.32 -64.56
CA PRO A 251 -37.85 -68.40 -63.61
C PRO A 251 -36.98 -67.15 -63.73
N LEU A 252 -36.73 -66.47 -62.59
CA LEU A 252 -35.74 -65.38 -62.54
C LEU A 252 -34.35 -65.95 -62.82
N LEU A 253 -33.59 -65.29 -63.69
CA LEU A 253 -32.19 -65.65 -63.97
C LEU A 253 -31.31 -65.21 -62.79
N GLY A 254 -30.88 -66.16 -61.96
CA GLY A 254 -30.00 -65.93 -60.80
C GLY A 254 -30.59 -66.43 -59.48
N ASN A 255 -29.77 -66.52 -58.44
CA ASN A 255 -30.20 -66.93 -57.11
C ASN A 255 -30.67 -65.71 -56.30
N VAL A 256 -31.91 -65.75 -55.80
CA VAL A 256 -32.47 -64.70 -54.95
C VAL A 256 -31.84 -64.75 -53.56
N GLN A 257 -31.13 -63.69 -53.18
CA GLN A 257 -30.47 -63.57 -51.89
C GLN A 257 -31.37 -62.91 -50.83
N ARG A 258 -32.03 -61.80 -51.20
CA ARG A 258 -32.87 -61.00 -50.30
C ARG A 258 -34.04 -60.38 -51.04
N LEU A 259 -35.13 -60.18 -50.30
CA LEU A 259 -36.32 -59.46 -50.76
C LEU A 259 -36.43 -58.13 -50.01
N PHE A 260 -36.74 -57.07 -50.73
CA PHE A 260 -37.16 -55.79 -50.18
C PHE A 260 -38.55 -55.48 -50.71
N ALA A 261 -39.44 -54.96 -49.87
CA ALA A 261 -40.77 -54.62 -50.33
C ALA A 261 -40.68 -53.59 -51.48
N HIS A 262 -41.75 -53.45 -52.30
CA HIS A 262 -42.02 -52.24 -53.11
C HIS A 262 -43.25 -51.47 -52.55
N ARG A 263 -43.45 -50.19 -52.90
CA ARG A 263 -44.61 -49.39 -52.42
C ARG A 263 -45.92 -50.00 -52.93
N ASP A 264 -45.93 -50.37 -54.21
CA ASP A 264 -46.91 -51.32 -54.73
C ASP A 264 -46.53 -52.73 -54.26
N ALA A 265 -47.29 -53.28 -53.32
CA ALA A 265 -47.07 -54.61 -52.77
C ALA A 265 -47.25 -55.76 -53.81
N ASN A 266 -47.74 -55.46 -55.03
CA ASN A 266 -47.69 -56.39 -56.15
C ASN A 266 -46.30 -56.46 -56.82
N LEU A 267 -45.40 -55.54 -56.49
CA LEU A 267 -44.03 -55.53 -56.92
C LEU A 267 -43.12 -55.85 -55.71
N VAL A 268 -41.94 -56.39 -55.98
CA VAL A 268 -40.94 -56.70 -54.95
C VAL A 268 -39.56 -56.46 -55.52
N TRP A 269 -38.70 -55.81 -54.74
CA TRP A 269 -37.29 -55.67 -55.08
C TRP A 269 -36.56 -56.94 -54.67
N VAL A 270 -35.82 -57.51 -55.61
CA VAL A 270 -35.14 -58.79 -55.47
C VAL A 270 -33.66 -58.58 -55.73
N LEU A 271 -32.83 -58.95 -54.74
CA LEU A 271 -31.38 -58.97 -54.89
C LEU A 271 -30.96 -60.32 -55.43
N LEU A 272 -30.41 -60.32 -56.64
CA LEU A 272 -30.01 -61.50 -57.38
C LEU A 272 -28.49 -61.62 -57.38
N SER A 273 -28.00 -62.85 -57.21
CA SER A 273 -26.62 -63.21 -57.54
C SER A 273 -26.62 -63.90 -58.91
N PRO A 274 -25.85 -63.40 -59.90
CA PRO A 274 -25.74 -64.05 -61.20
C PRO A 274 -25.13 -65.44 -61.03
N GLY A 275 -25.61 -66.41 -61.83
CA GLY A 275 -25.13 -67.79 -61.79
C GLY A 275 -23.62 -67.90 -62.09
N PRO A 276 -22.99 -69.07 -61.84
CA PRO A 276 -21.53 -69.25 -61.76
C PRO A 276 -20.72 -69.04 -63.05
N SER A 277 -21.25 -68.39 -64.09
CA SER A 277 -20.63 -68.30 -65.43
C SER A 277 -20.24 -66.89 -65.90
N VAL A 278 -20.11 -65.89 -65.02
CA VAL A 278 -19.68 -64.53 -65.42
C VAL A 278 -18.64 -63.96 -64.46
N GLY A 279 -17.37 -63.93 -64.91
CA GLY A 279 -16.30 -63.00 -64.50
C GLY A 279 -15.84 -62.97 -63.02
N PRO A 280 -14.64 -62.43 -62.73
CA PRO A 280 -14.16 -62.28 -61.36
C PRO A 280 -14.79 -61.04 -60.71
N GLY A 281 -15.84 -61.26 -59.93
CA GLY A 281 -16.44 -60.28 -59.01
C GLY A 281 -17.90 -60.61 -58.72
N PRO A 282 -18.36 -60.67 -57.46
CA PRO A 282 -19.77 -60.93 -57.14
C PRO A 282 -20.61 -59.67 -57.39
N ALA A 283 -20.84 -59.34 -58.67
CA ALA A 283 -21.76 -58.27 -59.04
C ALA A 283 -23.19 -58.73 -58.70
N LEU A 284 -23.81 -58.16 -57.66
CA LEU A 284 -25.21 -58.44 -57.35
C LEU A 284 -26.10 -57.52 -58.20
N GLU A 285 -27.27 -58.01 -58.60
CA GLU A 285 -28.25 -57.22 -59.35
C GLU A 285 -29.50 -57.00 -58.51
N LEU A 286 -29.85 -55.74 -58.25
CA LEU A 286 -31.11 -55.38 -57.61
C LEU A 286 -32.16 -55.09 -58.68
N LYS A 287 -33.18 -55.94 -58.76
CA LYS A 287 -34.25 -55.85 -59.78
C LYS A 287 -35.63 -55.76 -59.14
N LEU A 288 -36.53 -55.00 -59.76
CA LEU A 288 -37.93 -54.95 -59.38
C LEU A 288 -38.69 -56.05 -60.13
N VAL A 289 -39.51 -56.84 -59.44
CA VAL A 289 -40.22 -58.00 -59.99
C VAL A 289 -41.72 -57.88 -59.72
N GLY A 290 -42.57 -58.13 -60.72
CA GLY A 290 -44.04 -58.13 -60.57
C GLY A 290 -44.65 -59.49 -60.25
N LEU A 291 -45.96 -59.52 -59.97
CA LEU A 291 -46.75 -60.74 -59.65
C LEU A 291 -46.62 -61.87 -60.69
N ASP A 292 -46.33 -61.53 -61.94
CA ASP A 292 -46.13 -62.49 -63.04
C ASP A 292 -44.71 -63.09 -63.08
N GLY A 293 -43.82 -62.63 -62.20
CA GLY A 293 -42.41 -63.02 -62.14
C GLY A 293 -41.52 -62.29 -63.14
N LYS A 294 -42.02 -61.28 -63.86
CA LYS A 294 -41.22 -60.51 -64.80
C LYS A 294 -40.55 -59.32 -64.12
N THR A 295 -39.35 -59.00 -64.59
CA THR A 295 -38.59 -57.83 -64.14
C THR A 295 -39.21 -56.55 -64.70
N VAL A 296 -39.42 -55.56 -63.86
CA VAL A 296 -39.94 -54.23 -64.18
C VAL A 296 -38.75 -53.26 -64.17
N GLY A 297 -38.44 -52.66 -65.32
CA GLY A 297 -37.30 -51.76 -65.47
C GLY A 297 -35.94 -52.46 -65.53
N PRO A 298 -34.85 -51.69 -65.74
CA PRO A 298 -33.50 -52.23 -65.96
C PRO A 298 -32.79 -52.74 -64.68
N GLY A 299 -33.19 -52.28 -63.48
CA GLY A 299 -32.49 -52.57 -62.23
C GLY A 299 -31.15 -51.83 -62.10
N VAL A 300 -30.38 -52.17 -61.06
CA VAL A 300 -29.04 -51.63 -60.81
C VAL A 300 -28.09 -52.75 -60.37
N THR A 301 -26.82 -52.66 -60.78
CA THR A 301 -25.75 -53.54 -60.30
C THR A 301 -25.09 -52.92 -59.08
N VAL A 302 -24.97 -53.69 -58.00
CA VAL A 302 -24.46 -53.26 -56.70
C VAL A 302 -23.34 -54.17 -56.22
N GLU A 303 -22.38 -53.60 -55.51
CA GLU A 303 -21.21 -54.31 -54.98
C GLU A 303 -21.39 -54.72 -53.51
N GLY A 304 -20.95 -55.93 -53.16
CA GLY A 304 -20.94 -56.42 -51.78
C GLY A 304 -22.34 -56.65 -51.20
N SER A 305 -22.58 -56.22 -49.96
CA SER A 305 -23.87 -56.37 -49.28
C SER A 305 -24.58 -55.01 -49.14
N PRO A 306 -25.44 -54.64 -50.11
CA PRO A 306 -26.05 -53.31 -50.11
C PRO A 306 -27.03 -53.12 -48.94
N ALA A 307 -26.98 -51.94 -48.33
CA ALA A 307 -28.02 -51.43 -47.44
C ALA A 307 -29.10 -50.76 -48.28
N VAL A 308 -30.37 -51.03 -47.98
CA VAL A 308 -31.50 -50.57 -48.79
C VAL A 308 -32.53 -49.94 -47.87
N GLU A 309 -32.77 -48.66 -48.08
CA GLU A 309 -33.64 -47.83 -47.26
C GLU A 309 -34.69 -47.14 -48.12
N ARG A 310 -35.85 -46.87 -47.53
CA ARG A 310 -37.00 -46.32 -48.25
C ARG A 310 -37.29 -44.92 -47.79
N SER A 311 -37.50 -44.02 -48.74
CA SER A 311 -38.02 -42.70 -48.43
C SER A 311 -39.51 -42.74 -48.12
N PRO A 312 -40.03 -41.78 -47.32
CA PRO A 312 -41.45 -41.70 -46.99
C PRO A 312 -42.40 -41.64 -48.19
N ASP A 313 -41.91 -41.17 -49.33
CA ASP A 313 -42.64 -41.08 -50.61
C ASP A 313 -42.45 -42.31 -51.52
N GLY A 314 -41.69 -43.32 -51.08
CA GLY A 314 -41.66 -44.66 -51.69
C GLY A 314 -40.48 -44.93 -52.64
N HIS A 315 -39.56 -43.98 -52.82
CA HIS A 315 -38.32 -44.21 -53.54
C HIS A 315 -37.35 -45.09 -52.73
N LEU A 316 -36.47 -45.80 -53.44
CA LEU A 316 -35.51 -46.72 -52.82
C LEU A 316 -34.11 -46.11 -52.86
N TRP A 317 -33.53 -45.85 -51.69
CA TRP A 317 -32.14 -45.46 -51.54
C TRP A 317 -31.31 -46.71 -51.27
N VAL A 318 -30.21 -46.88 -51.99
CA VAL A 318 -29.35 -48.06 -51.92
C VAL A 318 -27.92 -47.62 -51.68
N SER A 319 -27.29 -48.10 -50.62
CA SER A 319 -25.86 -47.89 -50.32
C SER A 319 -25.13 -49.20 -50.55
N ASP A 320 -24.17 -49.23 -51.47
CA ASP A 320 -23.28 -50.38 -51.68
C ASP A 320 -21.88 -50.10 -51.12
N GLU A 321 -20.89 -50.94 -51.38
CA GLU A 321 -19.53 -50.74 -50.85
C GLU A 321 -18.80 -49.49 -51.38
N ARG A 322 -19.33 -48.84 -52.42
CA ARG A 322 -18.68 -47.70 -53.09
C ARG A 322 -19.56 -46.47 -53.21
N ARG A 323 -20.87 -46.63 -53.39
CA ARG A 323 -21.78 -45.60 -53.86
C ARG A 323 -23.16 -45.69 -53.23
N VAL A 324 -23.89 -44.59 -53.37
CA VAL A 324 -25.31 -44.49 -53.06
C VAL A 324 -26.11 -44.28 -54.34
N TYR A 325 -27.20 -45.02 -54.50
CA TYR A 325 -28.13 -44.95 -55.62
C TYR A 325 -29.52 -44.55 -55.12
N LEU A 326 -30.23 -43.77 -55.92
CA LEU A 326 -31.65 -43.53 -55.77
C LEU A 326 -32.36 -44.25 -56.91
N LEU A 327 -33.26 -45.19 -56.59
CA LEU A 327 -34.07 -45.91 -57.56
C LEU A 327 -35.51 -45.41 -57.53
N GLY A 328 -36.09 -45.25 -58.72
CA GLY A 328 -37.46 -44.82 -58.91
C GLY A 328 -38.44 -45.99 -58.75
N GLU A 329 -39.73 -45.66 -58.60
CA GLU A 329 -40.82 -46.65 -58.48
C GLU A 329 -40.94 -47.61 -59.69
N GLY A 330 -40.37 -47.24 -60.84
CA GLY A 330 -40.38 -48.04 -62.08
C GLY A 330 -39.21 -49.02 -62.24
N GLY A 331 -38.33 -49.17 -61.24
CA GLY A 331 -37.23 -50.14 -61.32
C GLY A 331 -35.92 -49.62 -61.93
N GLY A 332 -35.83 -48.30 -62.22
CA GLY A 332 -34.65 -47.67 -62.83
C GLY A 332 -33.88 -46.77 -61.87
N GLU A 333 -32.60 -46.54 -62.19
CA GLU A 333 -31.74 -45.56 -61.51
C GLU A 333 -32.22 -44.13 -61.81
N VAL A 334 -32.51 -43.37 -60.76
CA VAL A 334 -32.85 -41.94 -60.81
C VAL A 334 -31.59 -41.09 -60.64
N ALA A 335 -30.69 -41.50 -59.74
CA ALA A 335 -29.40 -40.86 -59.52
C ALA A 335 -28.39 -41.79 -58.83
N ARG A 336 -27.10 -41.43 -58.93
CA ARG A 336 -25.97 -42.11 -58.28
C ARG A 336 -24.94 -41.10 -57.77
N SER A 337 -24.31 -41.39 -56.63
CA SER A 337 -23.16 -40.65 -56.11
C SER A 337 -21.87 -40.97 -56.87
N ALA A 338 -20.85 -40.12 -56.76
CA ALA A 338 -19.51 -40.38 -57.30
C ALA A 338 -18.69 -41.25 -56.33
N ASP A 339 -17.76 -42.07 -56.84
CA ASP A 339 -16.87 -42.91 -56.02
C ASP A 339 -16.01 -42.11 -55.04
N ALA A 340 -15.54 -40.94 -55.47
CA ALA A 340 -14.65 -40.08 -54.70
C ALA A 340 -15.32 -39.44 -53.46
N GLU A 341 -16.65 -39.58 -53.33
CA GLU A 341 -17.35 -39.06 -52.17
C GLU A 341 -17.19 -39.98 -50.95
N GLY A 342 -16.69 -41.21 -51.05
CA GLY A 342 -16.46 -42.05 -49.86
C GLY A 342 -17.74 -42.38 -49.08
N LEU A 343 -18.88 -42.46 -49.79
CA LEU A 343 -20.20 -42.82 -49.23
C LEU A 343 -20.44 -44.33 -49.17
N GLY A 344 -19.44 -45.14 -49.53
CA GLY A 344 -19.54 -46.60 -49.48
C GLY A 344 -19.85 -47.09 -48.08
N ARG A 345 -20.83 -47.99 -47.97
CA ARG A 345 -21.38 -48.53 -46.70
C ARG A 345 -22.01 -47.50 -45.76
N ALA A 346 -22.30 -46.28 -46.23
CA ALA A 346 -22.99 -45.31 -45.39
C ALA A 346 -24.40 -45.80 -45.01
N GLU A 347 -24.78 -45.61 -43.76
CA GLU A 347 -26.16 -45.78 -43.30
C GLU A 347 -27.00 -44.62 -43.83
N LEU A 348 -28.09 -44.93 -44.53
CA LEU A 348 -28.93 -43.93 -45.18
C LEU A 348 -30.21 -43.72 -44.39
N HIS A 349 -30.56 -42.46 -44.14
CA HIS A 349 -31.85 -42.08 -43.55
C HIS A 349 -32.56 -41.11 -44.50
N PRO A 350 -33.36 -41.65 -45.43
CA PRO A 350 -34.10 -40.84 -46.38
C PRO A 350 -35.14 -39.95 -45.68
N VAL A 351 -35.05 -38.64 -45.91
CA VAL A 351 -36.02 -37.65 -45.41
C VAL A 351 -37.13 -37.43 -46.44
N SER A 352 -36.79 -37.53 -47.73
CA SER A 352 -37.72 -37.51 -48.87
C SER A 352 -37.09 -38.24 -50.07
N ALA A 353 -37.80 -38.30 -51.20
CA ALA A 353 -37.26 -38.74 -52.49
C ALA A 353 -36.09 -37.87 -52.94
N GLU A 354 -35.99 -36.65 -52.38
CA GLU A 354 -35.02 -35.67 -52.78
C GLU A 354 -33.85 -35.51 -51.83
N ARG A 355 -33.95 -36.03 -50.60
CA ARG A 355 -32.92 -35.84 -49.58
C ARG A 355 -32.78 -37.06 -48.70
N ALA A 356 -31.55 -37.45 -48.43
CA ALA A 356 -31.21 -38.48 -47.47
C ALA A 356 -30.02 -38.05 -46.63
N TRP A 357 -30.07 -38.29 -45.34
CA TRP A 357 -28.87 -38.22 -44.52
C TRP A 357 -28.04 -39.48 -44.77
N ALA A 358 -26.75 -39.33 -44.96
CA ALA A 358 -25.79 -40.42 -45.07
C ALA A 358 -24.80 -40.30 -43.92
N VAL A 359 -24.63 -41.40 -43.18
CA VAL A 359 -23.69 -41.49 -42.07
C VAL A 359 -22.71 -42.61 -42.31
N THR A 360 -21.43 -42.26 -42.35
CA THR A 360 -20.34 -43.20 -42.55
C THR A 360 -19.91 -43.85 -41.23
N GLU A 361 -19.27 -45.02 -41.29
CA GLU A 361 -18.65 -45.66 -40.12
C GLU A 361 -17.61 -44.76 -39.43
N GLU A 362 -16.95 -43.88 -40.20
CA GLU A 362 -15.95 -42.92 -39.69
C GLU A 362 -16.57 -41.74 -38.92
N GLY A 363 -17.89 -41.67 -38.80
CA GLY A 363 -18.58 -40.60 -38.06
C GLY A 363 -18.92 -39.37 -38.88
N GLU A 364 -18.65 -39.37 -40.19
CA GLU A 364 -19.04 -38.29 -41.07
C GLU A 364 -20.55 -38.30 -41.36
N VAL A 365 -21.19 -37.13 -41.22
CA VAL A 365 -22.62 -36.94 -41.47
C VAL A 365 -22.81 -36.00 -42.65
N ARG A 366 -23.59 -36.45 -43.64
CA ARG A 366 -23.84 -35.70 -44.87
C ARG A 366 -25.32 -35.64 -45.18
N LEU A 367 -25.80 -34.50 -45.67
CA LEU A 367 -27.12 -34.39 -46.26
C LEU A 367 -27.00 -34.48 -47.78
N LEU A 368 -27.49 -35.56 -48.37
CA LEU A 368 -27.50 -35.80 -49.81
C LEU A 368 -28.73 -35.18 -50.46
N SER A 369 -28.59 -34.76 -51.71
CA SER A 369 -29.69 -34.34 -52.59
C SER A 369 -30.04 -35.42 -53.64
N VAL A 370 -31.18 -35.25 -54.34
CA VAL A 370 -31.66 -36.11 -55.46
C VAL A 370 -30.55 -36.42 -56.46
N LYS A 371 -29.60 -35.49 -56.67
CA LYS A 371 -28.53 -35.62 -57.68
C LYS A 371 -27.30 -36.38 -57.19
N GLY A 372 -27.35 -36.96 -55.99
CA GLY A 372 -26.19 -37.56 -55.34
C GLY A 372 -25.17 -36.52 -54.85
N GLN A 373 -25.51 -35.23 -54.85
CA GLN A 373 -24.61 -34.17 -54.37
C GLN A 373 -24.80 -33.93 -52.87
N VAL A 374 -23.68 -33.75 -52.17
CA VAL A 374 -23.63 -33.33 -50.77
C VAL A 374 -24.08 -31.87 -50.64
N ILE A 375 -25.20 -31.64 -49.96
CA ILE A 375 -25.74 -30.29 -49.65
C ILE A 375 -24.94 -29.65 -48.52
N THR A 376 -24.62 -30.46 -47.51
CA THR A 376 -23.81 -30.06 -46.36
C THR A 376 -23.16 -31.29 -45.76
N SER A 377 -21.99 -31.11 -45.15
CA SER A 377 -21.26 -32.15 -44.44
C SER A 377 -20.82 -31.65 -43.06
N GLY A 378 -20.61 -32.60 -42.16
CA GLY A 378 -19.87 -32.41 -40.93
C GLY A 378 -18.95 -33.62 -40.77
N ASP A 379 -17.65 -33.38 -40.76
CA ASP A 379 -16.66 -34.42 -40.47
C ASP A 379 -16.68 -34.81 -38.98
N GLN A 380 -15.94 -35.86 -38.63
CA GLN A 380 -15.81 -36.30 -37.24
C GLN A 380 -15.18 -35.23 -36.33
N ALA A 381 -14.29 -34.37 -36.83
CA ALA A 381 -13.68 -33.31 -36.04
C ALA A 381 -14.69 -32.19 -35.68
N VAL A 382 -15.65 -31.94 -36.56
CA VAL A 382 -16.72 -30.95 -36.41
C VAL A 382 -17.90 -31.51 -35.62
N THR A 383 -18.25 -32.79 -35.84
CA THR A 383 -19.42 -33.41 -35.23
C THR A 383 -19.11 -34.18 -33.93
N GLY A 384 -17.86 -34.63 -33.74
CA GLY A 384 -17.43 -35.40 -32.59
C GLY A 384 -18.02 -36.81 -32.51
N LEU A 385 -18.53 -37.35 -33.62
CA LEU A 385 -19.21 -38.64 -33.66
C LEU A 385 -18.22 -39.80 -33.84
N HIS A 386 -18.28 -40.78 -32.95
CA HIS A 386 -17.55 -42.05 -33.01
C HIS A 386 -18.57 -43.19 -33.00
N GLU A 387 -18.54 -44.05 -34.02
CA GLU A 387 -19.52 -45.13 -34.23
C GLU A 387 -20.98 -44.64 -34.06
N PRO A 388 -21.41 -43.63 -34.84
CA PRO A 388 -22.72 -43.02 -34.64
C PRO A 388 -23.86 -43.99 -34.93
N ARG A 389 -24.91 -43.93 -34.11
CA ARG A 389 -26.20 -44.57 -34.37
C ARG A 389 -27.28 -43.50 -34.38
N LEU A 390 -27.92 -43.29 -35.52
CA LEU A 390 -28.96 -42.27 -35.65
C LEU A 390 -30.28 -42.73 -35.03
N MET A 391 -30.87 -41.86 -34.20
CA MET A 391 -32.11 -42.15 -33.46
C MET A 391 -33.32 -41.60 -34.18
N ALA A 392 -33.23 -40.35 -34.65
CA ALA A 392 -34.30 -39.71 -35.40
C ALA A 392 -33.73 -38.53 -36.20
N LEU A 393 -34.15 -38.38 -37.45
CA LEU A 393 -33.72 -37.31 -38.35
C LEU A 393 -34.91 -36.67 -39.05
N ASP A 394 -34.77 -35.39 -39.34
CA ASP A 394 -35.66 -34.61 -40.21
C ASP A 394 -34.84 -33.74 -41.17
N ALA A 395 -35.51 -32.88 -41.94
CA ALA A 395 -34.85 -32.02 -42.92
C ALA A 395 -33.97 -30.91 -42.29
N ASN A 396 -34.11 -30.65 -40.99
CA ASN A 396 -33.48 -29.55 -40.26
C ASN A 396 -32.40 -30.01 -39.27
N GLY A 397 -32.26 -31.32 -39.07
CA GLY A 397 -31.29 -31.94 -38.19
C GLY A 397 -31.77 -33.27 -37.64
N GLY A 398 -31.31 -33.64 -36.45
CA GLY A 398 -31.76 -34.85 -35.78
C GLY A 398 -31.00 -35.18 -34.51
N TRP A 399 -30.97 -36.46 -34.20
CA TRP A 399 -30.47 -37.03 -32.96
C TRP A 399 -29.59 -38.23 -33.26
N ALA A 400 -28.40 -38.24 -32.70
CA ALA A 400 -27.40 -39.29 -32.90
C ALA A 400 -26.87 -39.76 -31.55
N LEU A 401 -26.76 -41.06 -31.36
CA LEU A 401 -25.95 -41.66 -30.31
C LEU A 401 -24.52 -41.86 -30.83
N SER A 402 -23.54 -41.71 -29.97
CA SER A 402 -22.11 -41.87 -30.24
C SER A 402 -21.45 -42.62 -29.08
N ASP A 403 -20.20 -43.07 -29.28
CA ASP A 403 -19.38 -43.73 -28.25
C ASP A 403 -20.07 -44.97 -27.66
N GLY A 404 -20.48 -45.90 -28.54
CA GLY A 404 -21.15 -47.14 -28.12
C GLY A 404 -22.50 -46.93 -27.42
N GLY A 405 -23.19 -45.82 -27.70
CA GLY A 405 -24.49 -45.49 -27.11
C GLY A 405 -24.43 -44.72 -25.78
N THR A 406 -23.26 -44.18 -25.42
CA THR A 406 -23.06 -43.47 -24.15
C THR A 406 -23.20 -41.96 -24.26
N ARG A 407 -23.16 -41.40 -25.48
CA ARG A 407 -23.35 -39.96 -25.72
C ARG A 407 -24.50 -39.70 -26.66
N LEU A 408 -25.44 -38.85 -26.26
CA LEU A 408 -26.49 -38.34 -27.14
C LEU A 408 -26.15 -36.94 -27.63
N LEU A 409 -26.18 -36.76 -28.94
CA LEU A 409 -25.93 -35.51 -29.63
C LEU A 409 -27.17 -35.07 -30.43
N ARG A 410 -27.45 -33.78 -30.38
CA ARG A 410 -28.40 -33.09 -31.26
C ARG A 410 -27.64 -32.58 -32.47
N LEU A 411 -28.01 -33.07 -33.65
CA LEU A 411 -27.55 -32.54 -34.93
C LEU A 411 -28.49 -31.41 -35.37
N SER A 412 -27.91 -30.29 -35.79
CA SER A 412 -28.67 -29.13 -36.27
C SER A 412 -27.98 -28.55 -37.49
N LEU A 413 -28.77 -28.12 -38.47
CA LEU A 413 -28.26 -27.39 -39.62
C LEU A 413 -27.92 -25.95 -39.23
N GLY A 414 -26.64 -25.60 -39.23
CA GLY A 414 -26.15 -24.25 -39.05
C GLY A 414 -25.81 -23.58 -40.39
N PRO A 415 -25.52 -22.26 -40.39
CA PRO A 415 -25.16 -21.52 -41.61
C PRO A 415 -23.81 -21.96 -42.23
N VAL A 416 -22.97 -22.71 -41.50
CA VAL A 416 -21.61 -23.12 -41.92
C VAL A 416 -21.45 -24.65 -41.96
N GLY A 417 -22.55 -25.42 -41.84
CA GLY A 417 -22.46 -26.89 -41.84
C GLY A 417 -23.35 -27.55 -40.78
N VAL A 418 -23.12 -28.83 -40.55
CA VAL A 418 -23.79 -29.59 -39.48
C VAL A 418 -23.16 -29.25 -38.13
N ARG A 419 -23.96 -28.75 -37.18
CA ARG A 419 -23.54 -28.51 -35.80
C ARG A 419 -24.05 -29.64 -34.90
N ALA A 420 -23.14 -30.33 -34.23
CA ALA A 420 -23.46 -31.26 -33.17
C ALA A 420 -23.44 -30.54 -31.81
N THR A 421 -24.48 -30.74 -31.02
CA THR A 421 -24.56 -30.27 -29.62
C THR A 421 -24.71 -31.50 -28.73
N GLN A 422 -23.73 -31.78 -27.88
CA GLN A 422 -23.87 -32.83 -26.88
C GLN A 422 -25.01 -32.47 -25.93
N VAL A 423 -25.95 -33.40 -25.77
CA VAL A 423 -27.15 -33.24 -24.93
C VAL A 423 -26.99 -34.02 -23.64
N LEU A 424 -26.56 -35.29 -23.72
CA LEU A 424 -26.43 -36.17 -22.56
C LEU A 424 -25.21 -37.09 -22.71
N GLU A 425 -24.61 -37.46 -21.59
CA GLU A 425 -23.54 -38.47 -21.49
C GLU A 425 -23.82 -39.38 -20.29
N GLY A 426 -23.79 -40.69 -20.48
CA GLY A 426 -24.12 -41.65 -19.45
C GLY A 426 -24.32 -43.09 -19.96
N ALA A 427 -24.50 -44.03 -19.03
CA ALA A 427 -24.69 -45.44 -19.36
C ALA A 427 -26.16 -45.73 -19.71
N GLY A 428 -26.41 -46.28 -20.91
CA GLY A 428 -27.72 -46.84 -21.29
C GLY A 428 -28.73 -45.82 -21.83
N LEU A 429 -28.37 -45.09 -22.88
CA LEU A 429 -29.32 -44.28 -23.67
C LEU A 429 -29.98 -45.18 -24.72
N ASN A 430 -31.31 -45.15 -24.79
CA ASN A 430 -32.07 -46.11 -25.60
C ASN A 430 -32.64 -45.47 -26.87
N ASP A 431 -33.65 -44.60 -26.74
CA ASP A 431 -34.39 -44.02 -27.86
C ASP A 431 -34.63 -42.52 -27.67
N VAL A 432 -34.80 -41.81 -28.79
CA VAL A 432 -35.18 -40.39 -28.80
C VAL A 432 -36.38 -40.17 -29.72
N PHE A 433 -37.43 -39.57 -29.18
CA PHE A 433 -38.65 -39.26 -29.90
C PHE A 433 -38.79 -37.74 -30.07
N PRO A 434 -38.37 -37.17 -31.22
CA PRO A 434 -38.49 -35.73 -31.46
C PRO A 434 -39.95 -35.31 -31.62
N LEU A 435 -40.29 -34.15 -31.05
CA LEU A 435 -41.56 -33.48 -31.31
C LEU A 435 -41.39 -32.68 -32.61
N LYS A 436 -42.10 -33.10 -33.66
CA LYS A 436 -41.99 -32.49 -34.99
C LYS A 436 -42.27 -30.98 -34.91
N GLY A 437 -41.35 -30.19 -35.47
CA GLY A 437 -41.51 -28.74 -35.61
C GLY A 437 -41.25 -27.89 -34.35
N THR A 438 -40.98 -28.49 -33.18
CA THR A 438 -40.79 -27.73 -31.92
C THR A 438 -39.34 -27.70 -31.43
N GLY A 439 -38.47 -28.52 -32.02
CA GLY A 439 -37.09 -28.67 -31.52
C GLY A 439 -36.99 -29.45 -30.21
N ARG A 440 -38.11 -29.80 -29.55
CA ARG A 440 -38.13 -30.62 -28.34
C ARG A 440 -38.00 -32.11 -28.67
N ALA A 441 -37.61 -32.91 -27.70
CA ALA A 441 -37.65 -34.37 -27.82
C ALA A 441 -37.83 -35.06 -26.48
N TRP A 442 -38.49 -36.20 -26.51
CA TRP A 442 -38.48 -37.17 -25.43
C TRP A 442 -37.23 -38.03 -25.55
N VAL A 443 -36.45 -38.14 -24.48
CA VAL A 443 -35.21 -38.91 -24.44
C VAL A 443 -35.37 -40.03 -23.43
N THR A 444 -35.13 -41.28 -23.83
CA THR A 444 -35.21 -42.44 -22.94
C THR A 444 -33.81 -42.92 -22.57
N GLY A 445 -33.57 -43.20 -21.28
CA GLY A 445 -32.26 -43.65 -20.81
C GLY A 445 -32.20 -44.00 -19.32
N ILE A 446 -31.13 -44.69 -18.92
CA ILE A 446 -30.84 -45.07 -17.53
C ILE A 446 -29.96 -43.97 -16.90
N PRO A 447 -30.29 -43.46 -15.70
CA PRO A 447 -31.33 -43.93 -14.79
C PRO A 447 -32.71 -43.28 -14.96
N ARG A 448 -32.93 -42.30 -15.87
CA ARG A 448 -34.19 -41.55 -16.01
C ARG A 448 -34.46 -41.15 -17.47
N GLY A 449 -35.72 -41.29 -17.92
CA GLY A 449 -36.19 -40.57 -19.11
C GLY A 449 -36.16 -39.05 -18.88
N SER A 450 -36.03 -38.27 -19.94
CA SER A 450 -35.95 -36.80 -19.85
C SER A 450 -36.68 -36.11 -21.01
N LEU A 451 -37.24 -34.92 -20.75
CA LEU A 451 -37.71 -34.01 -21.79
C LEU A 451 -36.58 -33.02 -22.12
N TYR A 452 -36.21 -32.96 -23.40
CA TYR A 452 -35.25 -32.00 -23.93
C TYR A 452 -35.97 -30.78 -24.49
N GLY A 453 -35.43 -29.60 -24.23
CA GLY A 453 -35.76 -28.39 -24.99
C GLY A 453 -34.56 -27.50 -25.33
N PRO A 454 -34.68 -26.73 -26.43
CA PRO A 454 -33.61 -25.85 -26.91
C PRO A 454 -33.50 -24.58 -26.06
N ALA A 455 -32.32 -23.95 -26.08
CA ALA A 455 -32.10 -22.65 -25.43
C ALA A 455 -32.98 -21.50 -25.99
N SER A 456 -33.55 -21.65 -27.20
CA SER A 456 -34.47 -20.66 -27.78
C SER A 456 -35.76 -20.48 -26.96
N ASP A 457 -36.14 -21.46 -26.13
CA ASP A 457 -37.33 -21.40 -25.28
C ASP A 457 -37.11 -20.57 -24.00
N VAL A 458 -35.90 -20.03 -23.78
CA VAL A 458 -35.60 -19.17 -22.63
C VAL A 458 -36.13 -17.75 -22.88
N GLY A 459 -37.23 -17.42 -22.21
CA GLY A 459 -37.98 -16.19 -22.37
C GLY A 459 -37.36 -14.98 -21.69
N ARG A 460 -36.66 -15.13 -20.55
CA ARG A 460 -36.02 -13.99 -19.86
C ARG A 460 -34.72 -14.41 -19.18
N VAL A 461 -33.70 -13.56 -19.28
CA VAL A 461 -32.46 -13.69 -18.51
C VAL A 461 -32.20 -12.37 -17.82
N ARG A 462 -32.28 -12.34 -16.48
CA ARG A 462 -32.01 -11.15 -15.67
C ARG A 462 -30.87 -11.41 -14.70
N VAL A 463 -29.83 -10.58 -14.74
CA VAL A 463 -28.64 -10.64 -13.88
C VAL A 463 -28.61 -9.38 -13.01
N GLY A 464 -28.71 -9.51 -11.70
CA GLY A 464 -28.69 -8.40 -10.74
C GLY A 464 -27.42 -8.35 -9.90
N PHE A 465 -26.89 -7.14 -9.72
CA PHE A 465 -25.68 -6.85 -8.94
C PHE A 465 -26.01 -5.99 -7.71
N ALA A 466 -25.22 -6.15 -6.65
CA ALA A 466 -25.34 -5.33 -5.45
C ALA A 466 -25.16 -3.85 -5.78
N GLY A 467 -26.08 -3.02 -5.26
CA GLY A 467 -26.19 -1.60 -5.63
C GLY A 467 -27.33 -1.29 -6.60
N GLY A 468 -28.14 -2.29 -6.98
CA GLY A 468 -29.38 -2.11 -7.74
C GLY A 468 -29.24 -2.09 -9.26
N ALA A 469 -28.02 -2.29 -9.78
CA ALA A 469 -27.78 -2.38 -11.22
C ALA A 469 -28.12 -3.78 -11.76
N HIS A 470 -28.74 -3.87 -12.94
CA HIS A 470 -29.07 -5.14 -13.56
C HIS A 470 -29.04 -5.12 -15.10
N LEU A 471 -28.78 -6.30 -15.65
CA LEU A 471 -28.81 -6.62 -17.08
C LEU A 471 -30.01 -7.54 -17.33
N GLU A 472 -30.91 -7.16 -18.22
CA GLU A 472 -32.08 -7.97 -18.58
C GLU A 472 -32.16 -8.19 -20.09
N ARG A 473 -32.29 -9.46 -20.50
CA ARG A 473 -32.73 -9.84 -21.84
C ARG A 473 -34.19 -10.28 -21.77
N ASP A 474 -35.05 -9.61 -22.55
CA ASP A 474 -36.47 -9.94 -22.66
C ASP A 474 -36.77 -11.07 -23.68
N ALA A 475 -38.03 -11.48 -23.76
CA ALA A 475 -38.49 -12.57 -24.66
C ALA A 475 -38.40 -12.22 -26.15
N LYS A 476 -38.26 -10.93 -26.48
CA LYS A 476 -38.09 -10.44 -27.86
C LYS A 476 -36.61 -10.29 -28.23
N GLY A 477 -35.71 -10.56 -27.29
CA GLY A 477 -34.26 -10.46 -27.47
C GLY A 477 -33.69 -9.06 -27.23
N ASN A 478 -34.50 -8.10 -26.74
CA ASN A 478 -33.99 -6.78 -26.39
C ASN A 478 -33.20 -6.86 -25.10
N VAL A 479 -32.15 -6.04 -24.99
CA VAL A 479 -31.31 -5.94 -23.80
C VAL A 479 -31.54 -4.61 -23.12
N LEU A 480 -31.96 -4.66 -21.86
CA LEU A 480 -32.11 -3.51 -20.98
C LEU A 480 -30.97 -3.49 -19.97
N VAL A 481 -30.38 -2.32 -19.76
CA VAL A 481 -29.38 -2.07 -18.73
C VAL A 481 -29.88 -0.95 -17.83
N GLU A 482 -30.11 -1.26 -16.56
CA GLU A 482 -30.53 -0.30 -15.55
C GLU A 482 -29.48 -0.17 -14.45
N GLY A 483 -29.23 1.07 -14.01
CA GLY A 483 -28.19 1.38 -13.02
C GLY A 483 -26.76 1.41 -13.60
N ARG A 484 -25.77 1.66 -12.74
CA ARG A 484 -24.35 1.70 -13.12
C ARG A 484 -23.69 0.38 -12.71
N LEU A 485 -23.22 -0.40 -13.69
CA LEU A 485 -22.51 -1.65 -13.45
C LEU A 485 -21.07 -1.34 -12.97
N GLU A 486 -20.79 -1.61 -11.70
CA GLU A 486 -19.47 -1.37 -11.09
C GLU A 486 -18.64 -2.65 -11.00
N ALA A 487 -17.36 -2.53 -11.34
CA ALA A 487 -16.42 -3.64 -11.23
C ALA A 487 -16.23 -4.03 -9.75
N GLY A 488 -16.59 -5.27 -9.40
CA GLY A 488 -16.51 -5.80 -8.03
C GLY A 488 -17.84 -5.86 -7.27
N ALA A 489 -18.96 -5.44 -7.87
CA ALA A 489 -20.29 -5.60 -7.26
C ALA A 489 -20.67 -7.08 -7.12
N PRO A 490 -21.03 -7.58 -5.92
CA PRO A 490 -21.46 -8.97 -5.73
C PRO A 490 -22.72 -9.30 -6.54
N LEU A 491 -22.77 -10.52 -7.07
CA LEU A 491 -23.94 -11.04 -7.78
C LEU A 491 -25.05 -11.35 -6.77
N GLU A 492 -26.16 -10.61 -6.83
CA GLU A 492 -27.30 -10.79 -5.91
C GLU A 492 -28.34 -11.75 -6.48
N SER A 493 -28.75 -11.54 -7.74
CA SER A 493 -29.84 -12.31 -8.36
C SER A 493 -29.49 -12.76 -9.78
N LEU A 494 -29.95 -13.95 -10.15
CA LEU A 494 -30.04 -14.41 -11.53
C LEU A 494 -31.41 -15.06 -11.71
N GLU A 495 -32.26 -14.46 -12.55
CA GLU A 495 -33.58 -15.00 -12.90
C GLU A 495 -33.55 -15.52 -14.33
N LEU A 496 -33.88 -16.80 -14.50
CA LEU A 496 -34.01 -17.47 -15.79
C LEU A 496 -35.47 -17.88 -15.95
N ASP A 497 -36.18 -17.26 -16.89
CA ASP A 497 -37.56 -17.64 -17.19
C ASP A 497 -37.55 -18.69 -18.32
N TRP A 498 -37.65 -19.97 -17.93
CA TRP A 498 -37.84 -21.09 -18.86
C TRP A 498 -38.97 -22.02 -18.35
N PRO A 499 -39.54 -22.88 -19.21
CA PRO A 499 -40.74 -23.65 -18.86
C PRO A 499 -40.63 -24.66 -17.70
N GLY A 500 -39.41 -25.02 -17.24
CA GLY A 500 -39.17 -26.07 -16.22
C GLY A 500 -38.38 -25.65 -14.95
N LEU A 501 -38.15 -24.35 -14.69
CA LEU A 501 -37.23 -23.89 -13.63
C LEU A 501 -37.65 -24.31 -12.22
N ALA A 502 -38.95 -24.28 -11.95
CA ALA A 502 -39.51 -24.54 -10.63
C ALA A 502 -39.29 -26.00 -10.20
N GLN A 503 -39.29 -26.94 -11.15
CA GLN A 503 -39.15 -28.38 -10.90
C GLN A 503 -37.68 -28.81 -10.87
N ALA A 504 -36.80 -28.13 -11.61
CA ALA A 504 -35.34 -28.32 -11.57
C ALA A 504 -34.65 -27.66 -10.35
N ALA A 505 -35.40 -27.13 -9.38
CA ALA A 505 -34.86 -26.42 -8.22
C ALA A 505 -34.27 -27.30 -7.12
N GLY A 506 -34.56 -28.60 -7.13
CA GLY A 506 -34.10 -29.53 -6.09
C GLY A 506 -32.71 -30.14 -6.28
N VAL A 507 -31.98 -29.82 -7.37
CA VAL A 507 -30.70 -30.47 -7.72
C VAL A 507 -29.58 -29.42 -7.70
N GLY A 508 -28.41 -29.77 -7.16
CA GLY A 508 -27.28 -28.86 -6.98
C GLY A 508 -26.99 -28.02 -8.23
N ARG A 509 -26.96 -26.68 -8.06
CA ARG A 509 -26.77 -25.72 -9.15
C ARG A 509 -25.44 -25.01 -8.98
N THR A 510 -24.60 -25.05 -10.02
CA THR A 510 -23.37 -24.26 -10.08
C THR A 510 -23.52 -23.19 -11.16
N LEU A 511 -23.34 -21.94 -10.74
CA LEU A 511 -23.43 -20.77 -11.59
C LEU A 511 -22.03 -20.20 -11.75
N ARG A 512 -21.60 -20.00 -12.98
CA ARG A 512 -20.29 -19.44 -13.32
C ARG A 512 -20.49 -18.19 -14.16
N LEU A 513 -19.97 -17.07 -13.68
CA LEU A 513 -19.94 -15.81 -14.42
C LEU A 513 -18.50 -15.52 -14.80
N GLU A 514 -18.24 -15.34 -16.09
CA GLU A 514 -16.94 -14.96 -16.64
C GLU A 514 -17.04 -13.60 -17.34
N LEU A 515 -16.09 -12.72 -17.05
CA LEU A 515 -15.86 -11.51 -17.84
C LEU A 515 -14.65 -11.76 -18.73
N ARG A 516 -14.82 -11.59 -20.04
CA ARG A 516 -13.76 -11.72 -21.04
C ARG A 516 -13.57 -10.39 -21.76
N ALA A 517 -12.32 -10.05 -22.05
CA ALA A 517 -11.99 -8.88 -22.87
C ALA A 517 -12.50 -9.11 -24.30
N GLU A 518 -13.14 -8.10 -24.91
CA GLU A 518 -13.52 -8.18 -26.32
C GLU A 518 -12.31 -8.07 -27.27
N GLU A 519 -11.28 -7.31 -26.89
CA GLU A 519 -10.04 -7.21 -27.64
C GLU A 519 -8.98 -8.22 -27.16
N GLY A 520 -8.32 -8.89 -28.12
CA GLY A 520 -7.23 -9.85 -27.84
C GLY A 520 -7.68 -11.22 -27.34
N LYS A 521 -7.83 -12.19 -28.26
CA LYS A 521 -8.06 -13.64 -28.02
C LYS A 521 -9.16 -14.05 -27.00
N GLY A 522 -9.96 -13.12 -26.45
CA GLY A 522 -11.01 -13.42 -25.47
C GLY A 522 -10.50 -13.84 -24.09
N ALA A 523 -9.40 -13.22 -23.63
CA ALA A 523 -8.79 -13.54 -22.32
C ALA A 523 -9.76 -13.33 -21.15
N LEU A 524 -9.72 -14.23 -20.16
CA LEU A 524 -10.53 -14.16 -18.95
C LEU A 524 -10.01 -13.06 -18.02
N VAL A 525 -10.86 -12.05 -17.75
CA VAL A 525 -10.54 -10.85 -16.96
C VAL A 525 -11.06 -10.97 -15.53
N GLY A 526 -12.12 -11.74 -15.31
CA GLY A 526 -12.66 -12.04 -13.99
C GLY A 526 -13.61 -13.23 -14.01
N GLN A 527 -13.71 -13.93 -12.89
CA GLN A 527 -14.63 -15.05 -12.72
C GLN A 527 -15.28 -15.07 -11.34
N GLY A 528 -16.53 -15.51 -11.27
CA GLY A 528 -17.24 -15.82 -10.04
C GLY A 528 -17.97 -17.14 -10.19
N VAL A 529 -17.83 -18.04 -9.21
CA VAL A 529 -18.55 -19.32 -9.17
C VAL A 529 -19.41 -19.34 -7.92
N ARG A 530 -20.72 -19.54 -8.06
CA ARG A 530 -21.66 -19.65 -6.94
C ARG A 530 -22.35 -21.01 -6.97
N ARG A 531 -22.38 -21.69 -5.84
CA ARG A 531 -23.30 -22.81 -5.61
C ARG A 531 -24.56 -22.26 -4.95
N LEU A 532 -25.72 -22.42 -5.58
CA LEU A 532 -26.98 -21.81 -5.11
C LEU A 532 -27.51 -22.41 -3.79
N ALA A 533 -26.86 -23.45 -3.25
CA ALA A 533 -27.17 -24.05 -1.94
C ALA A 533 -26.57 -23.27 -0.74
N GLU A 534 -25.67 -22.31 -0.95
CA GLU A 534 -24.99 -21.56 0.13
C GLU A 534 -25.58 -20.15 0.33
N PRO A 535 -25.78 -19.69 1.58
CA PRO A 535 -26.49 -18.44 1.90
C PRO A 535 -25.67 -17.14 1.74
N SER A 536 -24.34 -17.21 1.64
CA SER A 536 -23.47 -16.03 1.48
C SER A 536 -22.93 -15.91 0.06
N GLY A 537 -22.98 -14.69 -0.51
CA GLY A 537 -22.48 -14.38 -1.85
C GLY A 537 -20.98 -14.66 -2.00
N VAL A 538 -20.60 -15.30 -3.10
CA VAL A 538 -19.18 -15.55 -3.42
C VAL A 538 -18.55 -14.28 -3.99
N LEU A 539 -17.36 -13.93 -3.49
CA LEU A 539 -16.54 -12.82 -3.98
C LEU A 539 -16.21 -13.03 -5.46
N PHE A 540 -16.64 -12.10 -6.31
CA PHE A 540 -16.23 -12.03 -7.70
C PHE A 540 -14.73 -11.72 -7.78
N GLN A 541 -13.92 -12.63 -8.34
CA GLN A 541 -12.47 -12.51 -8.37
C GLN A 541 -12.01 -11.98 -9.73
N TRP A 542 -11.42 -10.80 -9.74
CA TRP A 542 -10.76 -10.23 -10.92
C TRP A 542 -9.40 -10.88 -11.11
N ALA A 543 -9.12 -11.38 -12.32
CA ALA A 543 -7.77 -11.76 -12.72
C ALA A 543 -6.93 -10.50 -12.97
N GLU A 544 -7.51 -9.48 -13.63
CA GLU A 544 -6.89 -8.17 -13.81
C GLU A 544 -7.92 -7.01 -13.79
N PRO A 545 -7.90 -6.06 -12.84
CA PRO A 545 -8.71 -4.85 -12.94
C PRO A 545 -8.36 -4.00 -14.19
N PRO A 546 -9.36 -3.38 -14.85
CA PRO A 546 -9.17 -2.61 -16.08
C PRO A 546 -8.32 -1.36 -15.88
N GLY A 547 -7.42 -1.08 -16.83
CA GLY A 547 -6.48 0.05 -16.77
C GLY A 547 -7.05 1.42 -17.15
N SER A 548 -8.24 1.52 -17.76
CA SER A 548 -8.80 2.81 -18.21
C SER A 548 -10.34 2.82 -18.24
N ALA A 549 -10.93 4.01 -18.35
CA ALA A 549 -12.30 4.29 -17.91
C ALA A 549 -13.43 3.75 -18.80
N GLU A 550 -13.17 3.18 -19.98
CA GLU A 550 -14.21 2.65 -20.87
C GLU A 550 -13.65 1.44 -21.63
N HIS A 551 -13.79 0.23 -21.07
CA HIS A 551 -13.55 -1.01 -21.79
C HIS A 551 -14.86 -1.80 -21.84
N LEU A 552 -15.17 -2.31 -23.02
CA LEU A 552 -16.33 -3.14 -23.29
C LEU A 552 -15.99 -4.59 -23.00
N TYR A 553 -16.87 -5.27 -22.28
CA TYR A 553 -16.65 -6.66 -21.85
C TYR A 553 -17.67 -7.60 -22.47
N ARG A 554 -17.18 -8.79 -22.82
CA ARG A 554 -18.02 -9.95 -23.09
C ARG A 554 -18.32 -10.65 -21.77
N THR A 555 -19.55 -10.53 -21.30
CA THR A 555 -20.01 -11.19 -20.07
C THR A 555 -20.63 -12.53 -20.42
N VAL A 556 -20.10 -13.61 -19.87
CA VAL A 556 -20.58 -14.98 -20.11
C VAL A 556 -21.11 -15.55 -18.81
N VAL A 557 -22.41 -15.83 -18.78
CA VAL A 557 -23.09 -16.46 -17.64
C VAL A 557 -23.40 -17.91 -18.03
N ALA A 558 -22.69 -18.84 -17.40
CA ALA A 558 -22.90 -20.28 -17.57
C ALA A 558 -23.67 -20.85 -16.37
N HIS A 559 -24.70 -21.63 -16.66
CA HIS A 559 -25.51 -22.34 -15.69
C HIS A 559 -25.45 -23.84 -15.99
N GLU A 560 -24.88 -24.60 -15.06
CA GLU A 560 -24.73 -26.05 -15.14
C GLU A 560 -25.43 -26.71 -13.96
N VAL A 561 -26.27 -27.70 -14.27
CA VAL A 561 -27.00 -28.52 -13.29
C VAL A 561 -26.54 -29.95 -13.42
N GLU A 562 -26.45 -30.68 -12.31
CA GLU A 562 -26.00 -32.08 -12.28
C GLU A 562 -26.84 -33.03 -13.17
N ASN A 563 -28.02 -32.62 -13.62
CA ASN A 563 -28.86 -33.38 -14.54
C ASN A 563 -28.46 -33.27 -16.03
N GLY A 564 -27.32 -32.62 -16.33
CA GLY A 564 -26.80 -32.42 -17.69
C GLY A 564 -27.27 -31.13 -18.37
N THR A 565 -28.14 -30.33 -17.74
CA THR A 565 -28.58 -29.05 -18.30
C THR A 565 -27.42 -28.05 -18.39
N ARG A 566 -27.21 -27.48 -19.58
CA ARG A 566 -26.17 -26.49 -19.84
C ARG A 566 -26.74 -25.30 -20.59
N LEU A 567 -26.79 -24.14 -19.92
CA LEU A 567 -27.07 -22.85 -20.58
C LEU A 567 -25.89 -21.91 -20.47
N THR A 568 -25.70 -21.11 -21.51
CA THR A 568 -24.76 -20.01 -21.49
C THR A 568 -25.39 -18.77 -22.13
N ALA A 569 -25.56 -17.71 -21.33
CA ALA A 569 -25.96 -16.40 -21.80
C ALA A 569 -24.71 -15.52 -21.98
N THR A 570 -24.46 -15.07 -23.19
CA THR A 570 -23.38 -14.13 -23.52
C THR A 570 -23.97 -12.75 -23.78
N PHE A 571 -23.49 -11.74 -23.05
CA PHE A 571 -23.77 -10.33 -23.29
C PHE A 571 -22.50 -9.68 -23.86
N GLN A 572 -22.59 -9.06 -25.03
CA GLN A 572 -21.51 -8.33 -25.68
C GLN A 572 -21.65 -6.84 -25.43
N HIS A 573 -20.52 -6.12 -25.51
CA HIS A 573 -20.45 -4.68 -25.36
C HIS A 573 -20.91 -4.13 -24.00
N VAL A 574 -20.75 -4.90 -22.90
CA VAL A 574 -21.20 -4.46 -21.57
C VAL A 574 -20.19 -3.48 -20.95
N PRO A 575 -20.59 -2.23 -20.64
CA PRO A 575 -19.70 -1.27 -19.99
C PRO A 575 -19.65 -1.48 -18.47
N PHE A 576 -18.46 -1.66 -17.90
CA PHE A 576 -18.23 -1.71 -16.45
C PHE A 576 -17.36 -0.54 -15.98
N GLY A 577 -17.78 0.13 -14.90
CA GLY A 577 -17.00 1.21 -14.28
C GLY A 577 -15.97 0.69 -13.27
N VAL A 578 -14.72 1.17 -13.34
CA VAL A 578 -13.68 0.85 -12.34
C VAL A 578 -13.80 1.77 -11.11
N PRO A 579 -13.90 1.23 -9.88
CA PRO A 579 -13.83 2.00 -8.63
C PRO A 579 -12.61 2.93 -8.59
N LEU A 580 -12.71 4.10 -7.96
CA LEU A 580 -11.59 5.06 -7.93
C LEU A 580 -10.32 4.47 -7.30
N LEU A 581 -10.46 3.70 -6.21
CA LEU A 581 -9.35 3.01 -5.54
C LEU A 581 -8.76 1.88 -6.39
N ASP A 582 -9.53 1.35 -7.35
CA ASP A 582 -9.19 0.46 -8.47
C ASP A 582 -8.06 0.93 -9.39
N ARG A 583 -7.95 2.25 -9.57
CA ARG A 583 -7.22 2.84 -10.68
C ARG A 583 -5.74 2.96 -10.35
N VAL A 584 -4.88 2.48 -11.26
CA VAL A 584 -3.42 2.55 -11.12
C VAL A 584 -2.96 3.97 -10.80
N TRP A 585 -3.48 5.00 -11.49
CA TRP A 585 -3.08 6.39 -11.22
C TRP A 585 -3.54 6.90 -9.84
N VAL A 586 -4.71 6.47 -9.35
CA VAL A 586 -5.20 6.86 -8.01
C VAL A 586 -4.40 6.16 -6.93
N ARG A 587 -4.14 4.85 -7.08
CA ARG A 587 -3.26 4.10 -6.17
C ARG A 587 -1.85 4.65 -6.17
N THR A 588 -1.33 5.02 -7.34
CA THR A 588 -0.02 5.68 -7.47
C THR A 588 -0.04 7.06 -6.81
N ALA A 589 -1.10 7.86 -6.99
CA ALA A 589 -1.23 9.16 -6.33
C ALA A 589 -1.35 9.03 -4.80
N LEU A 590 -2.13 8.06 -4.31
CA LEU A 590 -2.25 7.75 -2.89
C LEU A 590 -0.95 7.18 -2.31
N ALA A 591 -0.22 6.35 -3.06
CA ALA A 591 1.10 5.86 -2.68
C ALA A 591 2.12 6.99 -2.62
N CYS A 592 2.15 7.87 -3.63
CA CYS A 592 2.96 9.09 -3.59
C CYS A 592 2.59 9.94 -2.38
N LEU A 593 1.30 10.22 -2.14
CA LEU A 593 0.83 10.98 -0.98
C LEU A 593 1.24 10.32 0.34
N ALA A 594 1.12 9.00 0.45
CA ALA A 594 1.52 8.24 1.63
C ALA A 594 3.03 8.32 1.86
N VAL A 595 3.86 8.23 0.81
CA VAL A 595 5.31 8.42 0.87
C VAL A 595 5.65 9.85 1.29
N THR A 596 5.02 10.87 0.68
CA THR A 596 5.18 12.28 1.04
C THR A 596 4.80 12.54 2.50
N LEU A 597 3.70 11.95 2.97
CA LEU A 597 3.24 12.04 4.36
C LEU A 597 4.18 11.32 5.31
N LEU A 598 4.67 10.13 4.97
CA LEU A 598 5.66 9.39 5.75
C LEU A 598 7.00 10.14 5.82
N LEU A 599 7.28 11.02 4.85
CA LEU A 599 8.40 11.96 4.89
C LEU A 599 8.15 13.17 5.80
N LEU A 600 7.02 13.86 5.60
CA LEU A 600 6.73 15.16 6.21
C LEU A 600 6.22 15.05 7.66
N LEU A 601 5.37 14.07 7.96
CA LEU A 601 4.79 13.90 9.31
C LEU A 601 5.87 13.70 10.39
N PRO A 602 6.89 12.83 10.20
CA PRO A 602 7.98 12.72 11.16
C PRO A 602 8.75 14.03 11.36
N MET A 603 8.95 14.82 10.29
CA MET A 603 9.63 16.11 10.39
C MET A 603 8.81 17.17 11.15
N LEU A 604 7.48 17.08 11.10
CA LEU A 604 6.55 18.03 11.74
C LEU A 604 6.17 17.63 13.17
N LEU A 605 5.95 16.34 13.43
CA LEU A 605 5.35 15.85 14.68
C LEU A 605 6.35 15.25 15.66
N LEU A 606 7.46 14.69 15.19
CA LEU A 606 8.42 14.00 16.08
C LEU A 606 9.50 14.95 16.61
N ARG A 607 9.89 14.72 17.86
CA ARG A 607 10.96 15.50 18.51
C ARG A 607 12.29 15.36 17.74
N PRO A 608 13.08 16.44 17.57
CA PRO A 608 14.32 16.46 16.79
C PRO A 608 15.37 15.42 17.22
N SER A 609 15.36 15.02 18.50
CA SER A 609 16.33 14.08 19.09
C SER A 609 15.94 12.60 18.93
N GLY A 610 14.73 12.28 18.47
CA GLY A 610 14.27 10.89 18.36
C GLY A 610 15.01 10.12 17.27
N VAL A 611 15.54 8.94 17.61
CA VAL A 611 16.15 7.98 16.64
C VAL A 611 15.18 7.70 15.49
N THR A 612 13.88 7.59 15.80
CA THR A 612 12.81 7.43 14.82
C THR A 612 12.77 8.58 13.81
N ARG A 613 12.85 9.85 14.23
CA ARG A 613 12.89 10.98 13.30
C ARG A 613 14.15 10.99 12.41
N ARG A 614 15.29 10.52 12.92
CA ARG A 614 16.55 10.46 12.15
C ARG A 614 16.49 9.46 11.01
N TRP A 615 15.91 8.28 11.27
CA TRP A 615 15.96 7.14 10.36
C TRP A 615 14.67 6.89 9.60
N LEU A 616 13.48 7.28 10.07
CA LEU A 616 12.22 7.04 9.33
C LEU A 616 12.23 7.61 7.91
N PRO A 617 12.68 8.86 7.67
CA PRO A 617 12.75 9.39 6.31
C PRO A 617 13.67 8.57 5.43
N LEU A 618 14.85 8.17 5.94
CA LEU A 618 15.78 7.30 5.23
C LEU A 618 15.21 5.89 5.03
N ALA A 619 14.50 5.33 6.00
CA ALA A 619 13.83 4.04 5.86
C ALA A 619 12.76 4.12 4.76
N GLY A 620 11.96 5.19 4.71
CA GLY A 620 11.04 5.47 3.61
C GLY A 620 11.76 5.55 2.25
N TYR A 621 12.92 6.21 2.19
CA TYR A 621 13.74 6.31 0.98
C TYR A 621 14.43 4.98 0.58
N VAL A 622 14.94 4.21 1.53
CA VAL A 622 15.63 2.93 1.29
C VAL A 622 14.62 1.86 0.89
N VAL A 623 13.46 1.83 1.55
CA VAL A 623 12.32 0.98 1.20
C VAL A 623 11.83 1.26 -0.23
N THR A 624 11.95 2.51 -0.72
CA THR A 624 11.53 2.89 -2.07
C THR A 624 12.64 2.86 -3.13
N GLY A 625 13.93 2.96 -2.76
CA GLY A 625 15.00 3.26 -3.71
C GLY A 625 16.18 2.27 -3.81
N VAL A 626 16.64 1.61 -2.73
CA VAL A 626 17.92 0.88 -2.74
C VAL A 626 17.92 -0.37 -1.82
N GLY A 627 17.88 -1.55 -2.43
CA GLY A 627 18.20 -2.92 -1.96
C GLY A 627 18.37 -3.30 -0.47
N ALA A 628 17.61 -4.33 -0.07
CA ALA A 628 17.96 -5.51 0.76
C ALA A 628 16.69 -6.21 1.29
N GLY A 629 15.61 -5.44 1.51
CA GLY A 629 14.24 -5.95 1.72
C GLY A 629 13.26 -5.62 0.58
N GLY A 630 13.77 -5.02 -0.50
CA GLY A 630 12.98 -4.54 -1.64
C GLY A 630 12.25 -5.64 -2.39
N GLY A 631 12.71 -6.90 -2.38
CA GLY A 631 12.03 -8.00 -3.08
C GLY A 631 10.63 -8.31 -2.55
N GLU A 632 10.46 -8.29 -1.22
CA GLU A 632 9.18 -8.56 -0.58
C GLU A 632 8.21 -7.37 -0.71
N LEU A 633 8.74 -6.15 -0.62
CA LEU A 633 7.94 -4.93 -0.73
C LEU A 633 7.65 -4.55 -2.20
N LEU A 634 8.52 -4.89 -3.15
CA LEU A 634 8.24 -4.89 -4.59
C LEU A 634 7.26 -6.00 -4.96
N GLY A 635 7.27 -7.13 -4.25
CA GLY A 635 6.23 -8.16 -4.34
C GLY A 635 4.87 -7.66 -3.86
N LEU A 636 4.83 -6.94 -2.72
CA LEU A 636 3.64 -6.28 -2.18
C LEU A 636 3.14 -5.12 -3.07
N LEU A 637 4.02 -4.23 -3.54
CA LEU A 637 3.68 -3.11 -4.42
C LEU A 637 3.35 -3.56 -5.85
N GLY A 638 3.99 -4.62 -6.33
CA GLY A 638 3.64 -5.32 -7.57
C GLY A 638 2.26 -5.97 -7.47
N GLY A 639 1.92 -6.55 -6.30
CA GLY A 639 0.56 -7.01 -5.99
C GLY A 639 -0.48 -5.90 -5.94
N LEU A 640 -0.08 -4.66 -5.60
CA LEU A 640 -0.96 -3.48 -5.52
C LEU A 640 -1.13 -2.72 -6.85
N ARG A 641 -0.42 -3.09 -7.93
CA ARG A 641 -0.47 -2.45 -9.26
C ARG A 641 -0.19 -0.94 -9.24
N ILE A 642 0.85 -0.52 -8.52
CA ILE A 642 1.29 0.90 -8.46
C ILE A 642 2.39 1.14 -9.52
N HIS A 643 2.37 2.30 -10.20
CA HIS A 643 3.40 2.64 -11.19
C HIS A 643 4.71 3.06 -10.50
N LEU A 644 5.55 2.06 -10.20
CA LEU A 644 6.80 2.22 -9.45
C LEU A 644 7.73 3.32 -10.00
N PRO A 645 7.94 3.49 -11.32
CA PRO A 645 8.78 4.57 -11.83
C PRO A 645 8.27 5.96 -11.44
N THR A 646 6.95 6.15 -11.35
CA THR A 646 6.36 7.43 -10.95
C THR A 646 6.57 7.69 -9.46
N VAL A 647 6.40 6.67 -8.62
CA VAL A 647 6.70 6.79 -7.17
C VAL A 647 8.17 7.14 -6.98
N LEU A 648 9.09 6.43 -7.65
CA LEU A 648 10.52 6.72 -7.57
C LEU A 648 10.84 8.15 -8.08
N ALA A 649 10.26 8.57 -9.20
CA ALA A 649 10.46 9.90 -9.75
C ALA A 649 9.96 11.01 -8.81
N VAL A 650 8.79 10.82 -8.17
CA VAL A 650 8.26 11.76 -7.17
C VAL A 650 9.16 11.81 -5.94
N THR A 651 9.59 10.66 -5.42
CA THR A 651 10.52 10.59 -4.29
C THR A 651 11.86 11.26 -4.59
N CYS A 652 12.42 11.04 -5.79
CA CYS A 652 13.64 11.73 -6.24
C CYS A 652 13.42 13.24 -6.40
N ALA A 653 12.30 13.66 -6.98
CA ALA A 653 11.95 15.07 -7.11
C ALA A 653 11.79 15.74 -5.74
N GLU A 654 11.18 15.07 -4.77
CA GLU A 654 11.07 15.54 -3.38
C GLU A 654 12.43 15.69 -2.72
N LEU A 655 13.35 14.71 -2.87
CA LEU A 655 14.72 14.82 -2.37
C LEU A 655 15.44 16.05 -2.92
N VAL A 656 15.37 16.24 -4.25
CA VAL A 656 15.99 17.39 -4.93
C VAL A 656 15.35 18.69 -4.48
N LEU A 657 14.03 18.72 -4.33
CA LEU A 657 13.28 19.92 -3.92
C LEU A 657 13.54 20.25 -2.44
N CYS A 658 13.59 19.28 -1.55
CA CYS A 658 13.98 19.46 -0.14
C CYS A 658 15.42 19.93 -0.02
N ALA A 659 16.36 19.34 -0.77
CA ALA A 659 17.75 19.79 -0.80
C ALA A 659 17.85 21.24 -1.34
N GLY A 660 17.14 21.55 -2.43
CA GLY A 660 17.05 22.89 -3.00
C GLY A 660 16.45 23.92 -2.03
N LEU A 661 15.35 23.59 -1.37
CA LEU A 661 14.73 24.46 -0.35
C LEU A 661 15.62 24.62 0.88
N GLY A 662 16.34 23.57 1.29
CA GLY A 662 17.33 23.64 2.37
C GLY A 662 18.49 24.59 2.05
N LEU A 663 18.96 24.61 0.79
CA LEU A 663 19.98 25.54 0.31
C LEU A 663 19.51 27.00 0.27
N LEU A 664 18.22 27.21 -0.04
CA LEU A 664 17.63 28.54 -0.15
C LEU A 664 17.20 29.11 1.21
N SER A 665 16.76 28.25 2.14
CA SER A 665 16.18 28.65 3.42
C SER A 665 16.88 28.01 4.63
N PRO A 666 17.57 28.81 5.47
CA PRO A 666 18.15 28.32 6.72
C PRO A 666 17.14 27.68 7.67
N ALA A 667 15.89 28.12 7.67
CA ALA A 667 14.85 27.55 8.53
C ALA A 667 14.49 26.12 8.12
N VAL A 668 14.45 25.84 6.80
CA VAL A 668 14.22 24.50 6.27
C VAL A 668 15.44 23.62 6.54
N PHE A 669 16.65 24.14 6.34
CA PHE A 669 17.90 23.43 6.65
C PHE A 669 17.97 22.97 8.11
N ARG A 670 17.63 23.84 9.08
CA ARG A 670 17.57 23.49 10.52
C ARG A 670 16.62 22.31 10.81
N ARG A 671 15.61 22.07 9.97
CA ARG A 671 14.70 20.92 10.14
C ARG A 671 15.24 19.67 9.46
N LEU A 672 15.79 19.81 8.26
CA LEU A 672 16.30 18.71 7.44
C LEU A 672 17.59 18.10 8.01
N VAL A 673 18.47 18.90 8.62
CA VAL A 673 19.78 18.45 9.14
C VAL A 673 19.69 17.34 10.20
N PHE A 674 18.54 17.19 10.86
CA PHE A 674 18.28 16.12 11.82
C PHE A 674 17.87 14.79 11.17
N THR A 675 17.77 14.72 9.84
CA THR A 675 17.25 13.56 9.11
C THR A 675 18.24 13.09 8.05
N HIS A 676 18.42 11.78 7.90
CA HIS A 676 19.21 11.23 6.79
C HIS A 676 18.38 11.23 5.49
N PRO A 677 19.00 11.45 4.31
CA PRO A 677 20.44 11.65 4.09
C PRO A 677 20.92 13.11 4.23
N PHE A 678 20.04 14.06 4.49
CA PHE A 678 20.39 15.50 4.52
C PHE A 678 21.46 15.87 5.55
N SER A 679 21.52 15.14 6.67
CA SER A 679 22.58 15.29 7.67
C SER A 679 23.99 15.09 7.10
N TRP A 680 24.18 14.19 6.12
CA TRP A 680 25.47 13.97 5.46
C TRP A 680 25.92 15.17 4.63
N ALA A 681 24.97 15.89 4.01
CA ALA A 681 25.26 17.09 3.25
C ALA A 681 25.42 18.34 4.13
N ALA A 682 25.11 18.28 5.43
CA ALA A 682 25.05 19.47 6.28
C ALA A 682 26.41 20.14 6.50
N ALA A 683 27.44 19.36 6.84
CA ALA A 683 28.79 19.87 7.03
C ALA A 683 29.37 20.57 5.78
N PRO A 684 29.35 19.97 4.58
CA PRO A 684 29.85 20.65 3.37
C PRO A 684 29.03 21.91 3.03
N LEU A 685 27.72 21.92 3.28
CA LEU A 685 26.89 23.11 3.06
C LEU A 685 27.24 24.26 4.01
N LEU A 686 27.47 23.97 5.30
CA LEU A 686 27.90 24.98 6.27
C LEU A 686 29.31 25.51 6.00
N ARG A 687 30.16 24.79 5.24
CA ARG A 687 31.45 25.31 4.77
C ARG A 687 31.33 26.29 3.60
N SER A 688 30.21 26.29 2.87
CA SER A 688 29.99 27.23 1.77
C SER A 688 29.82 28.66 2.29
N PRO A 689 30.65 29.64 1.86
CA PRO A 689 30.62 30.99 2.42
C PRO A 689 29.26 31.69 2.31
N SER A 690 28.57 31.52 1.16
CA SER A 690 27.28 32.17 0.91
C SER A 690 26.15 31.57 1.75
N PHE A 691 26.18 30.26 2.00
CA PHE A 691 25.21 29.60 2.86
C PHE A 691 25.49 29.89 4.33
N ARG A 692 26.76 29.78 4.74
CA ARG A 692 27.21 30.08 6.11
C ARG A 692 26.82 31.48 6.56
N ARG A 693 27.06 32.49 5.72
CA ARG A 693 26.64 33.89 6.00
C ARG A 693 25.14 34.00 6.23
N ARG A 694 24.32 33.33 5.41
CA ARG A 694 22.85 33.33 5.53
C ARG A 694 22.38 32.58 6.77
N PHE A 695 22.97 31.41 7.04
CA PHE A 695 22.60 30.56 8.18
C PHE A 695 22.87 31.24 9.53
N PHE A 696 24.05 31.85 9.68
CA PHE A 696 24.47 32.52 10.91
C PHE A 696 24.05 33.99 11.00
N ALA A 697 23.34 34.56 10.02
CA ALA A 697 22.91 35.96 10.04
C ALA A 697 22.10 36.33 11.30
N THR A 698 21.29 35.41 11.82
CA THR A 698 20.55 35.63 13.08
C THR A 698 21.47 35.62 14.29
N HIS A 699 22.45 34.69 14.36
CA HIS A 699 23.45 34.65 15.42
C HIS A 699 24.30 35.93 15.43
N VAL A 700 24.81 36.35 14.27
CA VAL A 700 25.59 37.60 14.11
C VAL A 700 24.80 38.81 14.60
N ARG A 701 23.52 38.92 14.24
CA ARG A 701 22.64 40.01 14.74
C ARG A 701 22.43 39.95 16.24
N GLN A 702 22.25 38.76 16.81
CA GLN A 702 22.08 38.57 18.26
C GLN A 702 23.35 38.97 19.02
N VAL A 703 24.53 38.52 18.57
CA VAL A 703 25.82 38.88 19.19
C VAL A 703 26.06 40.39 19.05
N ARG A 704 25.84 40.99 17.86
CA ARG A 704 26.00 42.44 17.65
C ARG A 704 25.09 43.22 18.60
N ARG A 705 23.81 42.86 18.68
CA ARG A 705 22.85 43.47 19.61
C ARG A 705 23.30 43.32 21.06
N ARG A 706 23.82 42.16 21.47
CA ARG A 706 24.34 41.95 22.82
C ARG A 706 25.50 42.88 23.14
N VAL A 707 26.46 43.04 22.22
CA VAL A 707 27.58 43.96 22.38
C VAL A 707 27.09 45.41 22.46
N ASP A 708 26.12 45.79 21.62
CA ASP A 708 25.56 47.15 21.60
C ASP A 708 24.77 47.48 22.88
N VAL A 709 23.95 46.54 23.36
CA VAL A 709 23.22 46.65 24.63
C VAL A 709 24.20 46.76 25.79
N SER A 710 25.22 45.89 25.84
CA SER A 710 26.26 45.96 26.86
C SER A 710 27.02 47.31 26.83
N SER A 711 27.28 47.85 25.63
CA SER A 711 27.88 49.18 25.47
C SER A 711 26.99 50.30 25.96
N ALA A 712 25.69 50.23 25.69
CA ALA A 712 24.71 51.20 26.14
C ALA A 712 24.54 51.15 27.67
N GLN A 713 24.40 49.96 28.24
CA GLN A 713 24.30 49.70 29.67
C GLN A 713 25.54 50.14 30.44
N ALA A 714 26.73 49.98 29.85
CA ALA A 714 27.96 50.54 30.39
C ALA A 714 28.02 52.06 30.17
N ASN A 715 26.92 52.81 30.31
CA ASN A 715 26.80 54.26 30.14
C ASN A 715 27.36 54.79 28.81
N GLY A 716 27.01 54.15 27.69
CA GLY A 716 27.43 54.57 26.35
C GLY A 716 28.95 54.60 26.19
N GLU A 717 29.65 53.59 26.67
CA GLU A 717 31.10 53.49 26.52
C GLU A 717 31.49 53.34 25.05
N VAL A 718 32.39 54.21 24.60
CA VAL A 718 33.06 54.17 23.31
C VAL A 718 34.48 53.64 23.50
N PHE A 719 34.85 52.63 22.71
CA PHE A 719 36.23 52.17 22.64
C PHE A 719 37.05 53.14 21.79
N VAL A 720 38.17 53.61 22.34
CA VAL A 720 39.13 54.46 21.65
C VAL A 720 40.36 53.61 21.36
N GLU A 721 40.85 53.67 20.13
CA GLU A 721 41.93 52.79 19.69
C GLU A 721 43.27 53.16 20.35
N LEU A 722 43.67 52.33 21.30
CA LEU A 722 44.93 52.39 22.02
C LEU A 722 45.74 51.13 21.67
N SER A 723 47.06 51.27 21.51
CA SER A 723 47.90 50.08 21.41
C SER A 723 47.85 49.31 22.74
N SER A 724 47.86 47.98 22.66
CA SER A 724 47.96 47.11 23.82
C SER A 724 49.37 46.55 23.89
N HIS A 725 49.92 46.46 25.10
CA HIS A 725 51.13 45.67 25.32
C HIS A 725 50.73 44.19 25.24
N VAL A 726 51.40 43.45 24.37
CA VAL A 726 51.12 42.03 24.14
C VAL A 726 52.36 41.22 24.44
N THR A 727 52.24 40.27 25.36
CA THR A 727 53.25 39.26 25.59
C THR A 727 52.77 37.95 24.98
N GLU A 728 53.43 37.52 23.91
CA GLU A 728 53.10 36.30 23.18
C GLU A 728 53.89 35.11 23.73
N TYR A 729 53.19 34.01 24.01
CA TYR A 729 53.75 32.74 24.46
C TYR A 729 53.49 31.69 23.38
N ALA A 730 54.55 31.26 22.69
CA ALA A 730 54.48 30.32 21.57
C ALA A 730 55.07 28.95 21.98
N GLY A 731 54.30 28.17 22.73
CA GLY A 731 54.64 26.80 23.11
C GLY A 731 55.70 26.65 24.21
N PRO A 732 55.86 25.43 24.78
CA PRO A 732 56.80 25.17 25.86
C PRO A 732 58.25 25.41 25.43
N GLY A 733 58.98 26.25 26.15
CA GLY A 733 60.42 26.49 25.94
C GLY A 733 60.78 27.66 25.00
N VAL A 734 59.81 28.30 24.36
CA VAL A 734 60.04 29.55 23.61
C VAL A 734 59.92 30.74 24.56
N ALA A 735 60.94 31.60 24.58
CA ALA A 735 60.91 32.80 25.40
C ALA A 735 59.75 33.72 24.97
N PRO A 736 58.97 34.29 25.91
CA PRO A 736 57.88 35.18 25.57
C PRO A 736 58.38 36.41 24.81
N SER A 737 57.65 36.81 23.77
CA SER A 737 57.98 38.00 22.98
C SER A 737 57.02 39.14 23.31
N ALA A 738 57.56 40.29 23.67
CA ALA A 738 56.78 41.50 23.92
C ALA A 738 56.66 42.33 22.64
N SER A 739 55.44 42.75 22.31
CA SER A 739 55.16 43.63 21.17
C SER A 739 53.98 44.56 21.46
N GLU A 740 53.87 45.64 20.70
CA GLU A 740 52.66 46.47 20.70
C GLU A 740 51.75 46.03 19.56
N ARG A 741 50.45 45.90 19.85
CA ARG A 741 49.45 45.51 18.84
C ARG A 741 48.19 46.38 18.94
N THR A 742 47.59 46.63 17.79
CA THR A 742 46.26 47.26 17.63
C THR A 742 45.13 46.24 17.84
N ALA A 743 43.89 46.72 17.98
CA ALA A 743 42.73 45.84 18.08
C ALA A 743 42.48 45.05 16.79
N GLU A 744 42.76 45.64 15.63
CA GLU A 744 42.66 44.98 14.32
C GLU A 744 43.62 43.78 14.21
N GLU A 745 44.88 43.98 14.61
CA GLU A 745 45.91 42.93 14.62
C GLU A 745 45.57 41.80 15.61
N LEU A 746 45.14 42.15 16.82
CA LEU A 746 44.68 41.17 17.82
C LEU A 746 43.49 40.36 17.31
N CYS A 747 42.53 40.99 16.64
CA CYS A 747 41.40 40.29 16.02
C CYS A 747 41.88 39.34 14.91
N GLY A 748 42.89 39.74 14.12
CA GLY A 748 43.55 38.88 13.15
C GLY A 748 44.18 37.64 13.78
N LEU A 749 44.93 37.80 14.88
CA LEU A 749 45.53 36.69 15.62
C LEU A 749 44.47 35.72 16.19
N LEU A 750 43.38 36.26 16.73
CA LEU A 750 42.27 35.46 17.26
C LEU A 750 41.53 34.68 16.16
N THR A 751 41.27 35.32 15.02
CA THR A 751 40.37 34.77 13.99
C THR A 751 41.08 33.97 12.89
N ARG A 752 42.32 34.35 12.52
CA ARG A 752 43.10 33.69 11.45
C ARG A 752 44.10 32.70 12.02
N GLU A 753 44.80 33.11 13.08
CA GLU A 753 45.87 32.30 13.67
C GLU A 753 45.42 31.50 14.90
N ARG A 754 44.14 31.65 15.28
CA ARG A 754 43.46 30.91 16.35
C ARG A 754 44.19 30.97 17.70
N ALA A 755 44.79 32.11 18.01
CA ALA A 755 45.50 32.26 19.27
C ALA A 755 44.53 32.61 20.41
N HIS A 756 44.80 32.06 21.61
CA HIS A 756 44.03 32.40 22.79
C HIS A 756 44.45 33.77 23.34
N LEU A 757 43.49 34.62 23.70
CA LEU A 757 43.74 35.97 24.22
C LEU A 757 43.26 36.07 25.66
N LEU A 758 44.17 36.42 26.58
CA LEU A 758 43.85 36.80 27.95
C LEU A 758 44.11 38.31 28.12
N ILE A 759 43.06 39.10 28.09
CA ILE A 759 43.11 40.54 28.39
C ILE A 759 43.18 40.72 29.90
N GLN A 760 44.35 41.08 30.41
CA GLN A 760 44.60 41.13 31.84
C GLN A 760 45.31 42.42 32.24
N CYS A 761 44.63 43.19 33.08
CA CYS A 761 45.16 44.40 33.70
C CYS A 761 44.30 44.79 34.89
N ALA A 762 44.73 45.77 35.68
CA ALA A 762 43.96 46.30 36.79
C ALA A 762 42.61 46.93 36.33
N GLY A 763 41.74 47.26 37.29
CA GLY A 763 40.48 47.96 37.02
C GLY A 763 40.68 49.28 36.27
N GLY A 764 39.72 49.66 35.41
CA GLY A 764 39.66 51.00 34.82
C GLY A 764 40.49 51.30 33.56
N ARG A 765 41.28 50.34 33.02
CA ARG A 765 42.05 50.51 31.76
C ARG A 765 41.31 50.15 30.47
N GLY A 766 40.07 49.67 30.55
CA GLY A 766 39.25 49.38 29.35
C GLY A 766 39.28 47.92 28.83
N LYS A 767 39.47 46.92 29.70
CA LYS A 767 39.44 45.49 29.34
C LYS A 767 38.18 45.09 28.56
N SER A 768 37.01 45.34 29.15
CA SER A 768 35.72 44.99 28.56
C SER A 768 35.42 45.80 27.30
N ALA A 769 35.97 47.01 27.17
CA ALA A 769 35.88 47.83 25.97
C ALA A 769 36.69 47.22 24.82
N LEU A 770 37.93 46.80 25.08
CA LEU A 770 38.78 46.10 24.10
C LEU A 770 38.14 44.77 23.68
N LEU A 771 37.67 43.96 24.64
CA LEU A 771 36.97 42.70 24.36
C LEU A 771 35.77 42.93 23.43
N ARG A 772 34.90 43.90 23.74
CA ARG A 772 33.76 44.25 22.87
C ARG A 772 34.19 44.72 21.49
N ARG A 773 35.29 45.47 21.38
CA ARG A 773 35.85 45.89 20.09
C ARG A 773 36.31 44.68 19.27
N LEU A 774 37.03 43.73 19.87
CA LEU A 774 37.49 42.51 19.21
C LEU A 774 36.30 41.67 18.72
N VAL A 775 35.24 41.56 19.52
CA VAL A 775 34.00 40.90 19.11
C VAL A 775 33.36 41.63 17.92
N ARG A 776 33.23 42.96 17.93
CA ARG A 776 32.70 43.73 16.79
C ARG A 776 33.52 43.50 15.52
N LEU A 777 34.85 43.63 15.61
CA LEU A 777 35.77 43.40 14.48
C LEU A 777 35.65 41.97 13.95
N SER A 778 35.51 40.96 14.82
CA SER A 778 35.34 39.57 14.38
C SER A 778 34.05 39.34 13.59
N LEU A 779 32.95 40.03 13.96
CA LEU A 779 31.69 39.97 13.22
C LEU A 779 31.82 40.65 11.86
N GLU A 780 32.52 41.79 11.79
CA GLU A 780 32.83 42.47 10.53
C GLU A 780 33.72 41.61 9.63
N HIS A 781 34.72 40.93 10.20
CA HIS A 781 35.56 39.96 9.50
C HIS A 781 34.74 38.78 8.97
N PHE A 782 33.77 38.25 9.73
CA PHE A 782 32.88 37.20 9.26
C PHE A 782 31.97 37.66 8.11
N GLU A 783 31.42 38.88 8.18
CA GLU A 783 30.56 39.42 7.12
C GLU A 783 31.31 39.60 5.80
N LYS A 784 32.60 39.98 5.86
CA LYS A 784 33.50 40.08 4.70
C LYS A 784 34.00 38.71 4.24
N GLN A 785 34.37 37.84 5.19
CA GLN A 785 34.95 36.53 4.96
C GLN A 785 34.26 35.48 5.87
N PRO A 786 33.21 34.80 5.39
CA PRO A 786 32.41 33.89 6.21
C PRO A 786 33.14 32.65 6.75
N SER A 787 34.37 32.38 6.33
CA SER A 787 35.20 31.31 6.90
C SER A 787 35.81 31.68 8.26
N SER A 788 35.77 32.95 8.66
CA SER A 788 36.27 33.40 9.95
C SER A 788 35.42 32.83 11.11
N PRO A 789 36.01 32.54 12.26
CA PRO A 789 35.27 32.02 13.41
C PRO A 789 34.32 33.08 14.01
N LEU A 790 33.19 32.63 14.54
CA LEU A 790 32.20 33.48 15.19
C LEU A 790 32.35 33.48 16.73
N PRO A 791 32.14 34.63 17.40
CA PRO A 791 32.13 34.71 18.85
C PRO A 791 30.95 33.94 19.46
N VAL A 792 31.21 33.24 20.56
CA VAL A 792 30.21 32.58 21.42
C VAL A 792 30.45 33.02 22.85
N PHE A 793 29.50 33.75 23.41
CA PHE A 793 29.59 34.20 24.79
C PHE A 793 29.25 33.06 25.76
N ILE A 794 30.13 32.84 26.73
CA ILE A 794 29.95 31.88 27.82
C ILE A 794 29.22 32.55 28.98
N ASP A 795 28.40 31.77 29.68
CA ASP A 795 27.74 32.21 30.90
C ASP A 795 28.76 32.29 32.06
N PRO A 796 28.91 33.43 32.75
CA PRO A 796 29.79 33.54 33.92
C PRO A 796 29.48 32.55 35.05
N ALA A 797 28.26 32.02 35.11
CA ALA A 797 27.87 31.00 36.08
C ALA A 797 28.32 29.57 35.71
N ALA A 798 28.90 29.37 34.52
CA ALA A 798 29.35 28.05 34.07
C ALA A 798 30.62 27.59 34.82
N GLU A 799 30.64 26.31 35.19
CA GLU A 799 31.78 25.65 35.83
C GLU A 799 32.70 24.93 34.82
N ASP A 800 32.22 24.71 33.58
CA ASP A 800 32.93 24.00 32.51
C ASP A 800 32.70 24.69 31.15
N LEU A 801 33.80 25.00 30.45
CA LEU A 801 33.76 25.73 29.18
C LEU A 801 33.16 24.92 28.02
N GLU A 802 33.43 23.62 27.96
CA GLU A 802 32.95 22.78 26.87
C GLU A 802 31.43 22.64 26.92
N THR A 803 30.90 22.29 28.09
CA THR A 803 29.45 22.16 28.33
C THR A 803 28.76 23.50 28.06
N ALA A 804 29.31 24.60 28.58
CA ALA A 804 28.74 25.93 28.36
C ALA A 804 28.75 26.37 26.89
N ALA A 805 29.79 26.02 26.12
CA ALA A 805 29.84 26.27 24.69
C ALA A 805 28.74 25.50 23.95
N LYS A 806 28.56 24.21 24.27
CA LYS A 806 27.49 23.36 23.69
C LYS A 806 26.10 23.89 24.03
N GLU A 807 25.89 24.38 25.25
CA GLU A 807 24.64 24.99 25.68
C GLU A 807 24.37 26.33 24.97
N ALA A 808 25.38 27.19 24.85
CA ALA A 808 25.27 28.47 24.16
C ALA A 808 24.90 28.30 22.67
N LEU A 809 25.32 27.20 22.05
CA LEU A 809 25.04 26.89 20.64
C LEU A 809 23.72 26.12 20.42
N GLN A 810 22.93 25.82 21.44
CA GLN A 810 21.64 25.11 21.29
C GLN A 810 20.65 25.86 20.39
N ASP A 811 20.61 27.19 20.48
CA ASP A 811 19.67 28.04 19.75
C ASP A 811 19.92 28.09 18.23
N LEU A 812 21.05 27.54 17.76
CA LEU A 812 21.32 27.37 16.34
C LEU A 812 20.41 26.32 15.68
N GLY A 813 19.78 25.44 16.46
CA GLY A 813 18.92 24.38 15.94
C GLY A 813 19.68 23.38 15.07
N LEU A 814 20.88 22.99 15.52
CA LEU A 814 21.73 21.99 14.88
C LEU A 814 21.83 20.73 15.75
N PRO A 815 22.04 19.54 15.16
CA PRO A 815 22.32 18.31 15.91
C PRO A 815 23.61 18.46 16.72
N GLU A 816 23.66 17.82 17.89
CA GLU A 816 24.83 17.85 18.78
C GLU A 816 26.13 17.48 18.08
N ALA A 817 26.18 16.35 17.38
CA ALA A 817 27.36 15.92 16.63
C ALA A 817 27.85 16.96 15.60
N LEU A 818 26.96 17.76 15.01
CA LEU A 818 27.35 18.80 14.07
C LEU A 818 27.85 20.05 14.80
N ARG A 819 27.32 20.37 15.99
CA ARG A 819 27.84 21.47 16.82
C ARG A 819 29.23 21.16 17.36
N ASP A 820 29.44 19.92 17.80
CA ASP A 820 30.75 19.44 18.25
C ASP A 820 31.77 19.53 17.10
N ALA A 821 31.41 19.03 15.91
CA ALA A 821 32.25 19.14 14.73
C ALA A 821 32.56 20.60 14.31
N LEU A 822 31.66 21.55 14.56
CA LEU A 822 31.90 22.99 14.30
C LEU A 822 32.79 23.65 15.37
N LEU A 823 32.73 23.19 16.62
CA LEU A 823 33.64 23.63 17.68
C LEU A 823 35.05 23.07 17.42
N GLU A 824 35.15 21.78 17.11
CA GLU A 824 36.40 21.08 16.78
C GLU A 824 37.01 21.59 15.47
N SER A 825 36.21 22.05 14.50
CA SER A 825 36.75 22.68 13.28
C SER A 825 37.30 24.09 13.52
N GLY A 826 37.03 24.71 14.68
CA GLY A 826 37.36 26.10 14.99
C GLY A 826 36.50 27.10 14.21
N ASP A 827 35.21 26.78 13.99
CA ASP A 827 34.25 27.72 13.40
C ASP A 827 33.72 28.76 14.39
N PHE A 828 34.09 28.62 15.67
CA PHE A 828 33.75 29.52 16.76
C PHE A 828 34.96 29.82 17.66
N PHE A 829 34.89 30.92 18.40
CA PHE A 829 35.77 31.22 19.53
C PHE A 829 34.94 31.61 20.75
N LEU A 830 35.41 31.26 21.94
CA LEU A 830 34.66 31.46 23.18
C LEU A 830 35.00 32.80 23.81
N VAL A 831 34.00 33.51 24.35
CA VAL A 831 34.16 34.84 24.94
C VAL A 831 33.65 34.83 26.37
N LEU A 832 34.50 35.25 27.30
CA LEU A 832 34.14 35.43 28.72
C LEU A 832 34.70 36.76 29.22
N ASP A 833 33.81 37.66 29.64
CA ASP A 833 34.18 38.95 30.24
C ASP A 833 34.09 38.82 31.76
N GLY A 834 35.22 38.95 32.46
CA GLY A 834 35.30 38.80 33.92
C GLY A 834 35.58 37.38 34.41
N LEU A 835 36.63 36.73 33.90
CA LEU A 835 37.05 35.38 34.30
C LEU A 835 37.25 35.25 35.83
N THR A 836 37.88 36.24 36.46
CA THR A 836 38.10 36.26 37.92
C THR A 836 36.82 36.45 38.74
N GLU A 837 35.73 36.85 38.11
CA GLU A 837 34.40 37.05 38.71
C GLU A 837 33.43 35.91 38.36
N SER A 838 33.87 34.97 37.52
CA SER A 838 33.09 33.80 37.09
C SER A 838 33.27 32.62 38.05
N LYS A 839 32.40 31.60 37.93
CA LYS A 839 32.55 30.32 38.64
C LYS A 839 33.58 29.37 38.01
N LEU A 840 34.18 29.77 36.89
CA LEU A 840 35.09 28.91 36.13
C LEU A 840 36.46 28.85 36.81
N GLU A 841 36.76 27.75 37.50
CA GLU A 841 38.05 27.57 38.18
C GLU A 841 39.24 27.44 37.20
N PRO A 842 40.48 27.81 37.62
CA PRO A 842 41.67 27.68 36.78
C PRO A 842 41.91 26.27 36.21
N GLU A 843 41.58 25.23 36.99
CA GLU A 843 41.73 23.84 36.56
C GLU A 843 40.70 23.44 35.49
N ALA A 844 39.51 24.05 35.49
CA ALA A 844 38.53 23.84 34.42
C ALA A 844 38.99 24.50 33.11
N LEU A 845 39.56 25.70 33.18
CA LEU A 845 40.18 26.37 32.03
C LEU A 845 41.33 25.53 31.45
N ARG A 846 42.22 25.03 32.30
CA ARG A 846 43.33 24.14 31.89
C ARG A 846 42.81 22.91 31.15
N ARG A 847 41.83 22.19 31.74
CA ARG A 847 41.23 20.99 31.13
C ARG A 847 40.64 21.27 29.74
N TYR A 848 40.05 22.44 29.54
CA TYR A 848 39.55 22.84 28.21
C TYR A 848 40.68 23.04 27.20
N LEU A 849 41.75 23.74 27.58
CA LEU A 849 42.89 24.03 26.71
C LEU A 849 43.67 22.77 26.29
N GLU A 850 43.67 21.73 27.13
CA GLU A 850 44.31 20.43 26.85
C GLU A 850 43.46 19.52 25.94
N ARG A 851 42.18 19.84 25.70
CA ARG A 851 41.26 19.04 24.85
C ARG A 851 41.29 19.46 23.38
N GLU A 852 40.79 18.58 22.51
CA GLU A 852 40.72 18.80 21.05
C GLU A 852 39.96 20.08 20.68
N MET A 853 38.84 20.38 21.35
CA MET A 853 38.13 21.66 21.14
C MET A 853 39.00 22.87 21.51
N GLY A 854 39.78 22.80 22.59
CA GLY A 854 40.69 23.87 23.01
C GLY A 854 41.81 24.12 22.01
N LEU A 855 42.23 23.13 21.22
CA LEU A 855 43.24 23.28 20.17
C LEU A 855 42.72 24.08 18.96
N HIS A 856 41.40 24.16 18.77
CA HIS A 856 40.79 24.69 17.55
C HIS A 856 39.85 25.86 17.77
N ALA A 857 39.15 25.92 18.90
CA ALA A 857 38.28 27.02 19.29
C ALA A 857 39.04 27.92 20.30
N PRO A 858 39.59 29.06 19.88
CA PRO A 858 40.33 29.93 20.77
C PRO A 858 39.42 30.58 21.81
N VAL A 859 40.01 31.08 22.89
CA VAL A 859 39.28 31.80 23.95
C VAL A 859 39.70 33.27 23.97
N LEU A 860 38.73 34.15 24.17
CA LEU A 860 38.91 35.57 24.43
C LEU A 860 38.39 35.85 25.83
N LEU A 861 39.32 35.97 26.77
CA LEU A 861 39.04 36.12 28.20
C LEU A 861 39.44 37.52 28.65
N SER A 862 38.64 38.15 29.51
CA SER A 862 39.08 39.31 30.29
C SER A 862 39.19 38.94 31.77
N ALA A 863 40.24 39.39 32.45
CA ALA A 863 40.48 39.05 33.85
C ALA A 863 41.20 40.18 34.60
N ARG A 864 41.08 40.20 35.93
CA ARG A 864 42.06 40.89 36.78
C ARG A 864 43.37 40.08 36.86
N PRO A 865 44.51 40.69 37.25
CA PRO A 865 45.77 39.97 37.43
C PRO A 865 45.61 38.79 38.39
N ASN A 866 45.87 37.58 37.90
CA ASN A 866 45.76 36.34 38.65
C ASN A 866 46.70 35.29 38.04
N GLU A 867 47.66 34.84 38.84
CA GLU A 867 48.71 33.93 38.41
C GLU A 867 48.17 32.52 38.11
N ALA A 868 47.16 32.05 38.84
CA ALA A 868 46.58 30.72 38.61
C ALA A 868 45.98 30.59 37.20
N TYR A 869 45.31 31.63 36.71
CA TYR A 869 44.79 31.66 35.34
C TYR A 869 45.90 31.83 34.29
N ARG A 870 46.99 32.58 34.58
CA ARG A 870 48.16 32.63 33.70
C ARG A 870 48.81 31.25 33.57
N THR A 871 48.99 30.55 34.69
CA THR A 871 49.51 29.18 34.72
C THR A 871 48.60 28.24 33.92
N ALA A 872 47.27 28.34 34.08
CA ALA A 872 46.33 27.55 33.28
C ALA A 872 46.46 27.85 31.77
N MET A 873 46.59 29.12 31.37
CA MET A 873 46.77 29.52 29.98
C MET A 873 48.09 29.03 29.39
N ALA A 874 49.14 28.85 30.20
CA ALA A 874 50.43 28.33 29.74
C ALA A 874 50.37 26.88 29.21
N HIS A 875 49.27 26.15 29.46
CA HIS A 875 49.01 24.85 28.85
C HIS A 875 48.54 24.94 27.38
N ALA A 876 48.12 26.12 26.93
CA ALA A 876 47.79 26.34 25.52
C ALA A 876 49.05 26.36 24.65
N LEU A 877 48.97 25.78 23.45
CA LEU A 877 50.08 25.80 22.48
C LEU A 877 50.50 27.23 22.10
N ARG A 878 49.53 28.15 22.05
CA ARG A 878 49.79 29.56 21.74
C ARG A 878 48.77 30.47 22.39
N TRP A 879 49.22 31.40 23.22
CA TRP A 879 48.35 32.40 23.82
C TRP A 879 49.06 33.74 23.99
N MET A 880 48.28 34.79 24.16
CA MET A 880 48.78 36.13 24.42
C MET A 880 48.20 36.71 25.71
N ALA A 881 49.07 37.24 26.55
CA ALA A 881 48.70 38.16 27.61
C ALA A 881 48.59 39.57 27.02
N VAL A 882 47.40 40.16 27.06
CA VAL A 882 47.11 41.47 26.48
C VAL A 882 46.82 42.47 27.59
N GLU A 883 47.61 43.53 27.66
CA GLU A 883 47.45 44.60 28.63
C GLU A 883 47.12 45.93 27.91
N PRO A 884 45.89 46.45 28.03
CA PRO A 884 45.54 47.76 27.52
C PRO A 884 46.37 48.86 28.20
N LYS A 885 46.91 49.79 27.40
CA LYS A 885 47.69 50.92 27.91
C LYS A 885 46.80 51.99 28.57
N ARG A 886 47.41 52.75 29.48
CA ARG A 886 46.87 54.05 29.93
C ARG A 886 46.95 55.07 28.80
N LEU A 887 46.18 56.15 28.90
CA LEU A 887 46.19 57.21 27.88
C LEU A 887 47.45 58.05 28.02
N ASP A 888 48.21 58.20 26.94
CA ASP A 888 49.19 59.27 26.80
C ASP A 888 48.50 60.58 26.36
N ALA A 889 49.27 61.64 26.13
CA ALA A 889 48.71 62.93 25.71
C ALA A 889 47.92 62.82 24.39
N ALA A 890 48.45 62.09 23.40
CA ALA A 890 47.79 61.88 22.11
C ALA A 890 46.53 60.98 22.22
N GLY A 891 46.57 59.99 23.12
CA GLY A 891 45.44 59.15 23.48
C GLY A 891 44.34 59.95 24.18
N LEU A 892 44.69 60.89 25.06
CA LEU A 892 43.74 61.76 25.74
C LEU A 892 42.98 62.65 24.75
N GLU A 893 43.67 63.27 23.78
CA GLU A 893 43.02 64.07 22.73
C GLU A 893 42.01 63.25 21.92
N ARG A 894 42.42 62.04 21.48
CA ARG A 894 41.52 61.10 20.79
C ARG A 894 40.34 60.68 21.66
N PHE A 895 40.57 60.51 22.96
CA PHE A 895 39.53 60.16 23.92
C PHE A 895 38.53 61.30 24.13
N GLN A 896 38.99 62.54 24.27
CA GLN A 896 38.13 63.73 24.35
C GLN A 896 37.28 63.90 23.08
N ALA A 897 37.85 63.60 21.91
CA ALA A 897 37.11 63.63 20.65
C ALA A 897 36.02 62.54 20.57
N ALA A 898 36.24 61.38 21.19
CA ALA A 898 35.27 60.28 21.21
C ALA A 898 34.08 60.51 22.16
N TYR A 899 34.20 61.44 23.11
CA TYR A 899 33.15 61.82 24.07
C TYR A 899 32.84 63.33 23.95
N PRO A 900 32.19 63.77 22.87
CA PRO A 900 31.85 65.18 22.70
C PRO A 900 30.82 65.63 23.75
N GLY A 901 30.90 66.90 24.12
CA GLY A 901 29.91 67.55 24.98
C GLY A 901 28.57 67.78 24.27
N PRO A 902 27.59 68.42 24.96
CA PRO A 902 26.26 68.70 24.40
C PRO A 902 26.29 69.44 23.05
N ASP A 903 27.32 70.28 22.82
CA ASP A 903 27.50 71.07 21.60
C ASP A 903 28.21 70.29 20.47
N GLY A 904 28.44 68.99 20.64
CA GLY A 904 29.09 68.12 19.66
C GLY A 904 30.61 68.31 19.54
N LYS A 905 31.23 69.14 20.40
CA LYS A 905 32.67 69.42 20.41
C LYS A 905 33.40 68.67 21.53
N PRO A 906 34.70 68.36 21.37
CA PRO A 906 35.52 67.82 22.46
C PRO A 906 35.56 68.80 23.65
N VAL A 907 35.40 68.29 24.88
CA VAL A 907 35.45 69.10 26.10
C VAL A 907 36.84 68.98 26.73
N PRO A 908 37.63 70.08 26.82
CA PRO A 908 38.89 70.04 27.53
C PRO A 908 38.66 69.90 29.05
N LEU A 909 39.44 69.05 29.71
CA LEU A 909 39.39 68.87 31.16
C LEU A 909 40.18 69.98 31.86
N SER A 910 39.69 70.45 33.01
CA SER A 910 40.43 71.40 33.86
C SER A 910 41.70 70.76 34.43
N GLU A 911 42.68 71.58 34.86
CA GLU A 911 43.92 71.06 35.47
C GLU A 911 43.66 70.21 36.73
N SER A 912 42.63 70.55 37.51
CA SER A 912 42.19 69.74 38.67
C SER A 912 41.70 68.35 38.24
N LEU A 913 40.85 68.27 37.22
CA LEU A 913 40.35 67.02 36.67
C LEU A 913 41.46 66.21 35.98
N LEU A 914 42.39 66.86 35.28
CA LEU A 914 43.55 66.19 34.68
C LEU A 914 44.45 65.57 35.75
N ARG A 915 44.60 66.21 36.92
CA ARG A 915 45.34 65.64 38.05
C ARG A 915 44.61 64.43 38.64
N ILE A 916 43.30 64.52 38.82
CA ILE A 916 42.45 63.40 39.27
C ILE A 916 42.58 62.21 38.29
N CYS A 917 42.54 62.48 36.98
CA CYS A 917 42.58 61.45 35.94
C CYS A 917 43.94 60.78 35.78
N ARG A 918 45.04 61.45 36.15
CA ARG A 918 46.39 60.85 36.23
C ARG A 918 46.54 59.91 37.42
N GLY A 919 45.67 60.02 38.43
CA GLY A 919 45.88 59.32 39.70
C GLY A 919 47.21 59.75 40.32
N ARG A 920 47.97 58.80 40.88
CA ARG A 920 49.34 59.02 41.38
C ARG A 920 50.39 58.37 40.46
N ALA A 921 50.11 58.31 39.17
CA ALA A 921 51.03 57.75 38.18
C ALA A 921 52.27 58.64 38.00
N ALA A 922 53.46 58.06 38.17
CA ALA A 922 54.73 58.78 38.00
C ALA A 922 55.07 59.08 36.52
N ASP A 923 54.47 58.34 35.57
CA ASP A 923 54.75 58.42 34.14
C ASP A 923 53.90 59.47 33.39
N GLY A 924 53.00 60.17 34.09
CA GLY A 924 52.14 61.20 33.53
C GLY A 924 50.98 60.70 32.66
N THR A 925 50.74 59.39 32.62
CA THR A 925 49.63 58.80 31.85
C THR A 925 48.28 58.92 32.59
N TYR A 926 47.17 58.84 31.85
CA TYR A 926 45.81 59.00 32.39
C TYR A 926 45.04 57.68 32.42
N VAL A 927 44.26 57.46 33.48
CA VAL A 927 43.37 56.30 33.63
C VAL A 927 42.11 56.50 32.77
N PRO A 928 41.85 55.64 31.76
CA PRO A 928 40.72 55.82 30.84
C PRO A 928 39.36 55.97 31.52
N LEU A 929 39.09 55.18 32.56
CA LEU A 929 37.84 55.28 33.31
C LEU A 929 37.66 56.66 33.96
N LEU A 930 38.69 57.20 34.62
CA LEU A 930 38.59 58.48 35.31
C LEU A 930 38.40 59.62 34.31
N VAL A 931 39.12 59.59 33.18
CA VAL A 931 38.93 60.54 32.07
C VAL A 931 37.49 60.50 31.56
N ARG A 932 36.94 59.30 31.38
CA ARG A 932 35.56 59.11 30.92
C ARG A 932 34.55 59.67 31.92
N LEU A 933 34.70 59.38 33.21
CA LEU A 933 33.82 59.89 34.25
C LEU A 933 33.93 61.42 34.36
N ALA A 934 35.14 61.98 34.26
CA ALA A 934 35.37 63.41 34.26
C ALA A 934 34.77 64.12 33.05
N LEU A 935 34.83 63.53 31.85
CA LEU A 935 34.21 64.11 30.66
C LEU A 935 32.67 64.12 30.73
N ARG A 936 32.07 63.11 31.36
CA ARG A 936 30.61 62.97 31.44
C ARG A 936 29.97 63.67 32.63
N PHE A 937 30.66 63.68 33.77
CA PHE A 937 30.11 64.12 35.06
C PHE A 937 31.01 65.13 35.77
N GLY A 938 32.19 65.43 35.22
CA GLY A 938 33.08 66.46 35.74
C GLY A 938 32.50 67.85 35.45
N GLY A 939 32.38 68.65 36.50
CA GLY A 939 31.89 70.03 36.45
C GLY A 939 32.61 70.90 37.48
N GLY A 940 32.17 72.16 37.60
CA GLY A 940 32.69 73.07 38.62
C GLY A 940 32.47 72.50 40.03
N GLY A 941 33.55 72.40 40.82
CA GLY A 941 33.51 71.86 42.19
C GLY A 941 34.01 70.42 42.35
N VAL A 942 34.42 69.74 41.27
CA VAL A 942 35.09 68.42 41.38
C VAL A 942 36.61 68.62 41.53
N ASP A 943 37.11 68.41 42.74
CA ASP A 943 38.52 68.60 43.14
C ASP A 943 39.19 67.33 43.67
N SER A 944 38.43 66.24 43.84
CA SER A 944 38.92 64.95 44.33
C SER A 944 38.25 63.76 43.62
N VAL A 945 38.87 62.57 43.70
CA VAL A 945 38.29 61.32 43.18
C VAL A 945 36.93 61.02 43.83
N ILE A 946 36.80 61.26 45.14
CA ILE A 946 35.55 61.04 45.89
C ILE A 946 34.44 61.92 45.34
N ASN A 947 34.73 63.20 45.14
CA ASN A 947 33.76 64.16 44.59
C ASN A 947 33.39 63.81 43.15
N LEU A 948 34.33 63.25 42.37
CA LEU A 948 34.02 62.71 41.05
C LEU A 948 33.05 61.53 41.14
N TYR A 949 33.31 60.50 41.96
CA TYR A 949 32.39 59.36 42.11
C TYR A 949 31.03 59.76 42.68
N ARG A 950 30.99 60.74 43.60
CA ARG A 950 29.73 61.32 44.10
C ARG A 950 28.96 62.03 42.98
N ALA A 951 29.64 62.83 42.16
CA ALA A 951 29.04 63.50 41.01
C ALA A 951 28.54 62.48 39.97
N VAL A 952 29.24 61.36 39.77
CA VAL A 952 28.78 60.25 38.90
C VAL A 952 27.51 59.63 39.45
N PHE A 953 27.44 59.32 40.75
CA PHE A 953 26.25 58.73 41.37
C PHE A 953 25.02 59.64 41.21
N ALA A 954 25.18 60.92 41.54
CA ALA A 954 24.10 61.91 41.40
C ALA A 954 23.74 62.19 39.93
N GLY A 955 24.74 62.30 39.06
CA GLY A 955 24.58 62.58 37.64
C GLY A 955 23.86 61.47 36.89
N LEU A 956 24.10 60.20 37.23
CA LEU A 956 23.35 59.06 36.69
C LEU A 956 21.88 59.07 37.14
N LEU A 957 21.61 59.46 38.38
CA LEU A 957 20.25 59.68 38.88
C LEU A 957 19.58 60.94 38.29
N LYS A 958 20.32 61.78 37.54
CA LYS A 958 19.89 63.09 37.03
C LYS A 958 19.42 64.04 38.14
N LYS A 959 20.07 63.98 39.29
CA LYS A 959 19.74 64.78 40.48
C LYS A 959 20.96 65.53 41.00
N ALA A 960 20.71 66.48 41.90
CA ALA A 960 21.79 67.19 42.60
C ALA A 960 22.46 66.24 43.64
N PRO A 961 23.78 66.34 43.88
CA PRO A 961 24.49 65.48 44.83
C PRO A 961 24.02 65.54 46.29
N ASP A 962 23.37 66.63 46.68
CA ASP A 962 22.88 66.91 48.04
C ASP A 962 21.35 66.78 48.17
N ASP A 963 20.68 66.25 47.14
CA ASP A 963 19.24 65.99 47.19
C ASP A 963 18.89 64.86 48.18
N ALA A 964 17.74 64.99 48.86
CA ALA A 964 17.34 64.06 49.93
C ALA A 964 17.07 62.64 49.42
N GLU A 965 16.41 62.51 48.27
CA GLU A 965 16.12 61.20 47.66
C GLU A 965 17.41 60.55 47.12
N THR A 966 18.32 61.38 46.59
CA THR A 966 19.68 60.94 46.21
C THR A 966 20.45 60.41 47.41
N SER A 967 20.34 61.06 48.57
CA SER A 967 20.97 60.63 49.82
C SER A 967 20.37 59.33 50.35
N GLU A 968 19.05 59.13 50.24
CA GLU A 968 18.40 57.87 50.60
C GLU A 968 18.87 56.71 49.71
N LEU A 969 18.88 56.89 48.38
CA LEU A 969 19.35 55.88 47.43
C LEU A 969 20.84 55.57 47.61
N LEU A 970 21.63 56.59 47.96
CA LEU A 970 23.05 56.43 48.27
C LEU A 970 23.26 55.56 49.53
N GLY A 971 22.51 55.82 50.60
CA GLY A 971 22.53 54.98 51.81
C GLY A 971 22.05 53.54 51.54
N PHE A 972 21.04 53.37 50.69
CA PHE A 972 20.60 52.03 50.24
C PHE A 972 21.71 51.30 49.47
N ALA A 973 22.36 51.98 48.52
CA ALA A 973 23.45 51.39 47.74
C ALA A 973 24.67 51.05 48.61
N GLU A 974 25.00 51.89 49.61
CA GLU A 974 26.03 51.62 50.62
C GLU A 974 25.73 50.34 51.42
N ALA A 975 24.50 50.20 51.94
CA ALA A 975 24.07 49.01 52.66
C ALA A 975 24.11 47.74 51.78
N LEU A 976 23.67 47.87 50.52
CA LEU A 976 23.72 46.79 49.54
C LEU A 976 25.15 46.32 49.27
N CYS A 977 26.11 47.26 49.16
CA CYS A 977 27.52 46.95 48.93
C CYS A 977 28.18 46.27 50.14
N LEU A 978 27.76 46.59 51.37
CA LEU A 978 28.20 45.88 52.56
C LEU A 978 27.64 44.46 52.63
N GLY A 979 26.35 44.31 52.33
CA GLY A 979 25.67 43.01 52.32
C GLY A 979 26.18 42.06 51.24
N SER A 980 26.59 42.58 50.08
CA SER A 980 27.07 41.78 48.94
C SER A 980 28.59 41.67 48.90
N TYR A 981 29.28 42.71 48.44
CA TYR A 981 30.71 42.68 48.15
C TYR A 981 31.58 42.58 49.41
N TRP A 982 31.28 43.32 50.47
CA TRP A 982 32.07 43.22 51.71
C TRP A 982 31.89 41.88 52.44
N ARG A 983 30.64 41.42 52.62
CA ARG A 983 30.35 40.19 53.39
C ARG A 983 30.58 38.91 52.59
N HIS A 984 30.15 38.88 51.33
CA HIS A 984 30.13 37.67 50.51
C HIS A 984 31.11 37.68 49.34
N ARG A 985 31.84 38.80 49.11
CA ARG A 985 32.77 38.97 47.97
C ARG A 985 32.09 38.81 46.62
N SER A 986 30.77 39.04 46.58
CA SER A 986 29.99 38.99 45.35
C SER A 986 29.80 40.38 44.79
N ARG A 987 30.23 40.59 43.54
CA ARG A 987 29.91 41.77 42.74
C ARG A 987 28.52 41.66 42.07
N LEU A 988 27.92 40.47 42.11
CA LEU A 988 26.58 40.19 41.63
C LEU A 988 25.55 40.39 42.75
N ILE A 989 24.45 41.06 42.39
CA ILE A 989 23.30 41.34 43.24
C ILE A 989 22.08 40.64 42.62
N VAL A 990 21.38 39.85 43.42
CA VAL A 990 20.12 39.22 42.99
C VAL A 990 19.08 40.32 42.77
N PHE A 991 18.51 40.38 41.57
CA PHE A 991 17.52 41.38 41.19
C PHE A 991 16.11 40.79 41.23
N ARG A 992 15.91 39.67 40.52
CA ARG A 992 14.62 38.99 40.47
C ARG A 992 14.31 38.37 41.82
N ASP A 993 13.08 38.55 42.29
CA ASP A 993 12.60 38.04 43.59
C ASP A 993 13.29 38.68 44.81
N SER A 994 13.99 39.82 44.61
CA SER A 994 14.58 40.59 45.70
C SER A 994 13.50 41.38 46.46
N PRO A 995 13.50 41.42 47.80
CA PRO A 995 12.57 42.27 48.56
C PRO A 995 12.75 43.76 48.25
N ASP A 996 13.92 44.16 47.74
CA ASP A 996 14.27 45.54 47.39
C ASP A 996 14.18 45.83 45.88
N GLU A 997 13.45 45.00 45.10
CA GLU A 997 13.38 45.10 43.63
C GLU A 997 13.04 46.52 43.14
N ALA A 998 12.17 47.26 43.84
CA ALA A 998 11.81 48.63 43.45
C ALA A 998 13.02 49.59 43.48
N LYS A 999 13.81 49.58 44.56
CA LYS A 999 15.01 50.43 44.69
C LYS A 999 16.11 49.96 43.74
N LEU A 1000 16.27 48.64 43.56
CA LEU A 1000 17.19 48.08 42.57
C LEU A 1000 16.81 48.48 41.14
N ARG A 1001 15.52 48.50 40.81
CA ARG A 1001 15.02 48.95 39.51
C ARG A 1001 15.32 50.43 39.27
N MET A 1002 15.17 51.29 40.28
CA MET A 1002 15.56 52.70 40.16
C MET A 1002 17.05 52.87 39.85
N LEU A 1003 17.93 52.10 40.52
CA LEU A 1003 19.37 52.13 40.24
C LEU A 1003 19.71 51.54 38.86
N LEU A 1004 18.97 50.52 38.40
CA LEU A 1004 19.11 49.93 37.06
C LEU A 1004 18.69 50.91 35.97
N ASP A 1005 17.53 51.56 36.12
CA ASP A 1005 16.99 52.54 35.16
C ASP A 1005 17.87 53.79 35.08
N ALA A 1006 18.53 54.16 36.17
CA ALA A 1006 19.52 55.24 36.20
C ALA A 1006 20.86 54.88 35.54
N GLY A 1007 21.12 53.61 35.22
CA GLY A 1007 22.41 53.14 34.70
C GLY A 1007 23.52 53.05 35.77
N LEU A 1008 23.15 53.02 37.05
CA LEU A 1008 24.06 52.71 38.17
C LEU A 1008 24.28 51.20 38.28
N LEU A 1009 23.20 50.43 38.10
CA LEU A 1009 23.25 48.98 37.94
C LEU A 1009 23.08 48.61 36.46
N VAL A 1010 23.62 47.45 36.08
CA VAL A 1010 23.52 46.87 34.74
C VAL A 1010 23.18 45.38 34.87
N ALA A 1011 22.48 44.84 33.87
CA ALA A 1011 22.17 43.40 33.83
C ALA A 1011 23.46 42.58 33.71
N ALA A 1012 23.58 41.51 34.50
CA ALA A 1012 24.72 40.60 34.47
C ALA A 1012 24.44 39.27 33.78
N ASP A 1013 23.20 39.03 33.33
CA ASP A 1013 22.80 37.76 32.72
C ASP A 1013 23.44 37.52 31.34
N ALA A 1014 23.79 36.27 31.04
CA ALA A 1014 24.30 35.89 29.73
C ALA A 1014 23.25 36.06 28.61
N ARG A 1015 21.97 35.90 28.92
CA ARG A 1015 20.85 36.12 27.98
C ARG A 1015 19.99 37.27 28.51
N PRO A 1016 20.11 38.50 27.97
CA PRO A 1016 19.34 39.63 28.47
C PRO A 1016 17.85 39.41 28.20
N GLY A 1017 17.10 39.09 29.26
CA GLY A 1017 15.63 39.10 29.28
C GLY A 1017 15.09 40.51 29.55
N PRO A 1018 13.75 40.70 29.52
CA PRO A 1018 13.14 41.99 29.86
C PRO A 1018 13.34 42.37 31.33
N VAL A 1019 13.50 41.38 32.22
CA VAL A 1019 13.80 41.57 33.65
C VAL A 1019 15.05 40.75 33.99
N PRO A 1020 16.14 41.37 34.46
CA PRO A 1020 17.37 40.66 34.78
C PRO A 1020 17.20 39.75 36.00
N THR A 1021 17.90 38.62 36.02
CA THR A 1021 17.98 37.77 37.23
C THR A 1021 18.99 38.34 38.20
N HIS A 1022 20.15 38.77 37.68
CA HIS A 1022 21.20 39.40 38.45
C HIS A 1022 21.60 40.73 37.83
N VAL A 1023 21.99 41.66 38.69
CA VAL A 1023 22.54 42.96 38.33
C VAL A 1023 23.89 43.16 39.01
N ARG A 1024 24.69 44.08 38.48
CA ARG A 1024 25.95 44.54 39.07
C ARG A 1024 26.09 46.03 38.85
N PHE A 1025 26.99 46.69 39.57
CA PHE A 1025 27.30 48.10 39.27
C PHE A 1025 27.89 48.24 37.85
N PHE A 1026 27.61 49.37 37.19
CA PHE A 1026 28.09 49.63 35.81
C PHE A 1026 29.62 49.58 35.70
N HIS A 1027 30.31 49.86 36.82
CA HIS A 1027 31.73 49.65 36.97
C HIS A 1027 32.05 49.27 38.42
N ASP A 1028 32.97 48.33 38.56
CA ASP A 1028 33.46 47.77 39.81
C ASP A 1028 33.92 48.80 40.85
N SER A 1029 34.58 49.85 40.38
CA SER A 1029 35.07 50.93 41.23
C SER A 1029 33.97 51.77 41.87
N MET A 1030 32.77 51.80 41.29
CA MET A 1030 31.61 52.44 41.94
C MET A 1030 31.21 51.62 43.18
N GLN A 1031 31.19 50.30 43.07
CA GLN A 1031 30.91 49.42 44.21
C GLN A 1031 32.00 49.56 45.28
N SER A 1032 33.28 49.55 44.89
CA SER A 1032 34.40 49.77 45.83
C SER A 1032 34.32 51.11 46.55
N TYR A 1033 33.94 52.18 45.84
CA TYR A 1033 33.71 53.50 46.42
C TYR A 1033 32.56 53.51 47.44
N LEU A 1034 31.41 52.91 47.09
CA LEU A 1034 30.25 52.81 47.97
C LEU A 1034 30.54 51.97 49.21
N THR A 1035 31.27 50.85 49.06
CA THR A 1035 31.73 50.04 50.20
C THR A 1035 32.67 50.83 51.09
N ALA A 1036 33.65 51.56 50.53
CA ALA A 1036 34.58 52.37 51.30
C ALA A 1036 33.86 53.45 52.12
N ARG A 1037 32.85 54.10 51.53
CA ARG A 1037 31.97 55.06 52.24
C ARG A 1037 31.18 54.41 53.36
N ALA A 1038 30.58 53.26 53.11
CA ALA A 1038 29.82 52.54 54.11
C ALA A 1038 30.71 52.10 55.28
N LEU A 1039 31.94 51.63 54.99
CA LEU A 1039 32.94 51.29 56.01
C LEU A 1039 33.37 52.53 56.81
N TYR A 1040 33.61 53.66 56.14
CA TYR A 1040 33.92 54.90 56.85
C TYR A 1040 32.78 55.31 57.78
N ALA A 1041 31.52 55.27 57.31
CA ALA A 1041 30.36 55.57 58.14
C ALA A 1041 30.26 54.65 59.38
N GLN A 1042 30.62 53.37 59.26
CA GLN A 1042 30.62 52.42 60.38
C GLN A 1042 31.80 52.58 61.34
N TYR A 1043 32.99 52.93 60.85
CA TYR A 1043 34.24 52.91 61.62
C TYR A 1043 34.78 54.30 61.98
N ALA A 1044 34.24 55.40 61.44
CA ALA A 1044 34.76 56.76 61.67
C ALA A 1044 34.82 57.13 63.17
N ALA A 1045 33.83 56.72 63.95
CA ALA A 1045 33.77 56.98 65.39
C ALA A 1045 34.48 55.91 66.25
N GLN A 1046 34.93 54.80 65.66
CA GLN A 1046 35.58 53.71 66.39
C GLN A 1046 37.03 54.06 66.73
N ALA A 1047 37.53 53.49 67.83
CA ALA A 1047 38.91 53.72 68.27
C ALA A 1047 39.96 53.10 67.32
N ARG A 1048 39.60 52.08 66.54
CA ARG A 1048 40.48 51.37 65.61
C ARG A 1048 39.84 51.23 64.23
N TRP A 1049 40.65 51.24 63.18
CA TRP A 1049 40.20 51.05 61.79
C TRP A 1049 40.64 49.70 61.23
N ASP A 1050 40.32 48.62 61.94
CA ASP A 1050 40.74 47.24 61.58
C ASP A 1050 40.16 46.79 60.23
N CYS A 1051 39.08 47.41 59.75
CA CYS A 1051 38.55 47.19 58.40
C CYS A 1051 39.58 47.47 57.28
N LEU A 1052 40.56 48.35 57.51
CA LEU A 1052 41.64 48.65 56.55
C LEU A 1052 42.58 47.45 56.34
N TRP A 1053 42.81 46.65 57.40
CA TRP A 1053 43.59 45.41 57.28
C TRP A 1053 42.88 44.43 56.35
N ARG A 1054 41.57 44.26 56.56
CA ARG A 1054 40.73 43.39 55.72
C ARG A 1054 40.63 43.86 54.29
N ALA A 1055 40.37 45.14 54.06
CA ALA A 1055 40.32 45.71 52.73
C ALA A 1055 41.63 45.51 51.95
N ALA A 1056 42.79 45.64 52.61
CA ALA A 1056 44.10 45.52 51.95
C ALA A 1056 44.61 44.09 51.82
N GLY A 1057 44.41 43.25 52.83
CA GLY A 1057 45.10 41.97 52.98
C GLY A 1057 44.27 40.74 52.60
N GLU A 1058 42.94 40.76 52.76
CA GLU A 1058 42.14 39.55 52.51
C GLU A 1058 42.29 39.11 51.05
N PRO A 1059 42.63 37.83 50.74
CA PRO A 1059 42.85 37.36 49.38
C PRO A 1059 41.70 37.69 48.41
N GLY A 1060 40.46 37.75 48.91
CA GLY A 1060 39.30 38.16 48.12
C GLY A 1060 39.38 39.60 47.59
N PHE A 1061 39.92 40.53 48.37
CA PHE A 1061 40.10 41.93 47.97
C PHE A 1061 41.50 42.21 47.42
N ALA A 1062 42.55 41.64 48.02
CA ALA A 1062 43.95 41.82 47.63
C ALA A 1062 44.22 41.43 46.16
N ARG A 1063 43.49 40.44 45.63
CA ARG A 1063 43.58 40.03 44.22
C ARG A 1063 42.94 41.05 43.26
N GLU A 1064 42.06 41.91 43.76
CA GLU A 1064 41.38 42.93 42.98
C GLU A 1064 42.23 44.20 42.85
N GLN A 1065 43.42 44.07 42.27
CA GLN A 1065 44.34 45.19 42.06
C GLN A 1065 43.69 46.28 41.20
N SER A 1066 43.98 47.54 41.54
CA SER A 1066 43.52 48.71 40.80
C SER A 1066 44.67 49.67 40.56
N ASP A 1067 44.56 50.41 39.46
CA ASP A 1067 45.49 51.48 39.09
C ASP A 1067 44.90 52.87 39.32
N LEU A 1068 43.78 52.95 40.05
CA LEU A 1068 43.08 54.22 40.29
C LEU A 1068 43.96 55.21 41.08
N MET A 1069 44.72 54.69 42.04
CA MET A 1069 45.62 55.46 42.90
C MET A 1069 47.07 55.17 42.58
N THR A 1070 47.46 53.93 42.82
CA THR A 1070 48.83 53.44 42.83
C THR A 1070 48.90 52.16 42.02
N GLU A 1071 50.10 51.78 41.56
CA GLU A 1071 50.33 50.50 40.89
C GLU A 1071 50.25 49.28 41.82
N ALA A 1072 49.83 49.48 43.08
CA ALA A 1072 49.76 48.43 44.09
C ALA A 1072 48.60 48.64 45.06
N GLY A 1073 47.98 47.54 45.48
CA GLY A 1073 46.92 47.49 46.48
C GLY A 1073 45.56 47.10 45.89
N SER A 1074 44.69 46.56 46.73
CA SER A 1074 43.30 46.27 46.35
C SER A 1074 42.55 47.56 46.01
N GLU A 1075 41.61 47.46 45.08
CA GLU A 1075 40.72 48.56 44.69
C GLU A 1075 39.96 49.12 45.89
N LEU A 1076 39.48 48.24 46.77
CA LEU A 1076 38.74 48.65 47.96
C LEU A 1076 39.64 49.42 48.94
N PHE A 1077 40.87 48.97 49.19
CA PHE A 1077 41.80 49.68 50.07
C PHE A 1077 42.19 51.05 49.50
N GLN A 1078 42.44 51.13 48.18
CA GLN A 1078 42.68 52.41 47.51
C GLN A 1078 41.49 53.36 47.67
N MET A 1079 40.25 52.87 47.55
CA MET A 1079 39.07 53.69 47.80
C MET A 1079 38.92 54.10 49.28
N CYS A 1080 39.18 53.19 50.22
CA CYS A 1080 39.19 53.52 51.65
C CYS A 1080 40.20 54.63 51.97
N SER A 1081 41.39 54.60 51.36
CA SER A 1081 42.40 55.65 51.59
C SER A 1081 41.96 57.04 51.14
N TYR A 1082 41.15 57.12 50.08
CA TYR A 1082 40.52 58.37 49.69
C TYR A 1082 39.42 58.77 50.67
N VAL A 1083 38.45 57.89 50.90
CA VAL A 1083 37.26 58.18 51.71
C VAL A 1083 37.59 58.54 53.16
N PHE A 1084 38.53 57.81 53.77
CA PHE A 1084 38.95 58.04 55.16
C PHE A 1084 39.82 59.30 55.29
N GLY A 1085 40.36 59.80 54.18
CA GLY A 1085 41.25 60.95 54.13
C GLY A 1085 42.71 60.57 54.44
N TYR A 1086 43.64 61.20 53.73
CA TYR A 1086 45.07 61.02 53.96
C TYR A 1086 45.56 61.96 55.08
N ASP A 1087 45.16 61.69 56.31
CA ASP A 1087 45.45 62.50 57.49
C ASP A 1087 46.35 61.78 58.50
N ALA A 1088 46.65 62.44 59.62
CA ALA A 1088 47.48 61.87 60.69
C ALA A 1088 46.87 60.58 61.28
N ARG A 1089 45.54 60.43 61.27
CA ARG A 1089 44.85 59.27 61.81
C ARG A 1089 45.02 58.05 60.91
N LEU A 1090 44.83 58.21 59.59
CA LEU A 1090 45.09 57.11 58.66
C LEU A 1090 46.54 56.64 58.75
N LYS A 1091 47.51 57.57 58.77
CA LYS A 1091 48.94 57.23 58.93
C LYS A 1091 49.20 56.43 60.21
N ALA A 1092 48.67 56.88 61.34
CA ALA A 1092 48.81 56.21 62.63
C ALA A 1092 48.23 54.79 62.60
N GLU A 1093 47.05 54.60 62.01
CA GLU A 1093 46.44 53.26 61.90
C GLU A 1093 47.24 52.33 60.98
N LEU A 1094 47.73 52.81 59.83
CA LEU A 1094 48.57 52.00 58.93
C LEU A 1094 49.90 51.60 59.61
N MET A 1095 50.53 52.52 60.35
CA MET A 1095 51.74 52.23 61.12
C MET A 1095 51.48 51.23 62.24
N ARG A 1096 50.44 51.45 63.06
CA ARG A 1096 50.04 50.55 64.15
C ARG A 1096 49.86 49.12 63.65
N HIS A 1097 49.17 48.97 62.52
CA HIS A 1097 49.00 47.70 61.86
C HIS A 1097 50.34 47.07 61.45
N LEU A 1098 51.21 47.79 60.73
CA LEU A 1098 52.51 47.24 60.31
C LEU A 1098 53.41 46.90 61.51
N GLU A 1099 53.33 47.66 62.60
CA GLU A 1099 54.02 47.38 63.86
C GLU A 1099 53.48 46.10 64.51
N GLN A 1100 52.16 45.94 64.60
CA GLN A 1100 51.54 44.68 65.07
C GLN A 1100 51.95 43.49 64.19
N CYS A 1101 52.08 43.70 62.87
CA CYS A 1101 52.60 42.68 61.96
C CYS A 1101 54.04 42.31 62.30
N ALA A 1102 54.88 43.32 62.52
CA ALA A 1102 56.30 43.17 62.77
C ALA A 1102 56.54 42.42 64.09
N GLU A 1103 55.79 42.75 65.14
CA GLU A 1103 55.87 42.13 66.46
C GLU A 1103 55.39 40.67 66.44
N ALA A 1104 54.25 40.39 65.80
CA ALA A 1104 53.64 39.07 65.82
C ALA A 1104 54.32 38.05 64.89
N ASN A 1105 55.10 38.50 63.89
CA ASN A 1105 55.53 37.65 62.77
C ASN A 1105 57.01 37.77 62.39
N ASP A 1106 57.91 38.21 63.28
CA ASP A 1106 59.34 38.41 62.98
C ASP A 1106 60.00 37.19 62.31
N GLU A 1107 59.72 35.96 62.77
CA GLU A 1107 60.27 34.72 62.20
C GLU A 1107 59.64 34.31 60.86
N ARG A 1108 58.46 34.83 60.53
CA ARG A 1108 57.68 34.47 59.33
C ARG A 1108 57.85 35.47 58.19
N LEU A 1109 58.32 36.67 58.50
CA LEU A 1109 58.58 37.74 57.53
C LEU A 1109 59.92 37.51 56.79
N ASN A 1110 59.94 37.76 55.49
CA ASN A 1110 61.16 37.71 54.68
C ASN A 1110 61.70 39.13 54.42
N LYS A 1111 62.99 39.36 54.73
CA LYS A 1111 63.68 40.62 54.44
C LYS A 1111 63.60 41.05 52.98
N GLU A 1112 63.75 40.11 52.04
CA GLU A 1112 63.63 40.41 50.60
C GLU A 1112 62.22 40.82 50.22
N GLY A 1113 61.20 40.19 50.83
CA GLY A 1113 59.79 40.55 50.65
C GLY A 1113 59.50 41.96 51.15
N ILE A 1114 60.01 42.33 52.32
CA ILE A 1114 59.89 43.69 52.88
C ILE A 1114 60.59 44.70 51.96
N LEU A 1115 61.82 44.42 51.52
CA LEU A 1115 62.55 45.31 50.63
C LEU A 1115 61.88 45.45 49.25
N ALA A 1116 61.24 44.39 48.75
CA ALA A 1116 60.46 44.45 47.51
C ALA A 1116 59.20 45.31 47.68
N ALA A 1117 58.57 45.27 48.86
CA ALA A 1117 57.39 46.06 49.19
C ALA A 1117 57.67 47.57 49.25
N VAL A 1118 58.87 47.97 49.67
CA VAL A 1118 59.29 49.38 49.73
C VAL A 1118 59.42 50.01 48.33
N PRO A 1119 59.02 51.29 48.14
CA PRO A 1119 59.30 52.07 46.92
C PRO A 1119 60.78 52.06 46.52
N GLU A 1120 61.07 52.00 45.21
CA GLU A 1120 62.44 51.76 44.72
C GLU A 1120 63.48 52.76 45.26
N GLU A 1121 63.08 54.02 45.38
CA GLU A 1121 63.90 55.14 45.84
C GLU A 1121 64.38 54.97 47.30
N LEU A 1122 63.60 54.30 48.14
CA LEU A 1122 63.89 54.10 49.57
C LEU A 1122 64.57 52.75 49.86
N ARG A 1123 64.56 51.82 48.89
CA ARG A 1123 65.21 50.50 49.03
C ARG A 1123 66.71 50.56 49.39
N PRO A 1124 67.54 51.47 48.82
CA PRO A 1124 68.96 51.53 49.16
C PRO A 1124 69.22 51.87 50.62
N VAL A 1125 68.40 52.74 51.22
CA VAL A 1125 68.49 53.15 52.63
C VAL A 1125 68.16 51.96 53.53
N LEU A 1126 67.04 51.29 53.27
CA LEU A 1126 66.58 50.15 54.07
C LEU A 1126 67.41 48.88 53.85
N ARG A 1127 68.04 48.69 52.68
CA ARG A 1127 68.99 47.58 52.44
C ARG A 1127 70.20 47.66 53.38
N LYS A 1128 70.65 48.86 53.77
CA LYS A 1128 71.76 49.02 54.73
C LYS A 1128 71.30 48.60 56.13
N SER A 1129 70.14 49.05 56.57
CA SER A 1129 69.54 48.69 57.88
C SER A 1129 69.18 47.20 57.96
N GLY A 1130 68.66 46.60 56.89
CA GLY A 1130 68.24 45.20 56.83
C GLY A 1130 69.36 44.16 56.93
N ARG A 1131 70.64 44.57 56.77
CA ARG A 1131 71.80 43.71 57.04
C ARG A 1131 71.96 43.41 58.54
N VAL A 1132 71.47 44.29 59.40
CA VAL A 1132 71.65 44.23 60.86
C VAL A 1132 70.34 43.87 61.58
N LEU A 1133 69.22 44.41 61.13
CA LEU A 1133 67.91 44.23 61.78
C LEU A 1133 67.29 42.86 61.49
N SER A 1134 66.47 42.32 62.40
CA SER A 1134 65.58 41.17 62.12
C SER A 1134 64.47 41.57 61.12
N PRO A 1135 63.74 40.63 60.50
CA PRO A 1135 62.69 40.97 59.53
C PRO A 1135 61.57 41.86 60.09
N GLY A 1136 61.07 41.61 61.29
CA GLY A 1136 60.10 42.45 61.99
C GLY A 1136 60.67 43.83 62.33
N LEU A 1137 61.87 43.92 62.91
CA LEU A 1137 62.52 45.22 63.15
C LEU A 1137 62.77 46.00 61.84
N LEU A 1138 63.08 45.30 60.74
CA LEU A 1138 63.19 45.90 59.41
C LEU A 1138 61.86 46.41 58.89
N LEU A 1139 60.74 45.73 59.16
CA LEU A 1139 59.40 46.21 58.82
C LEU A 1139 58.99 47.44 59.64
N SER A 1140 59.29 47.47 60.94
CA SER A 1140 59.06 48.65 61.78
C SER A 1140 59.89 49.85 61.30
N GLU A 1141 61.16 49.64 60.99
CA GLU A 1141 62.02 50.70 60.43
C GLU A 1141 61.56 51.14 59.03
N ALA A 1142 61.12 50.20 58.19
CA ALA A 1142 60.54 50.52 56.89
C ALA A 1142 59.26 51.36 57.04
N SER A 1143 58.42 51.04 58.03
CA SER A 1143 57.20 51.78 58.33
C SER A 1143 57.51 53.22 58.76
N ARG A 1144 58.49 53.40 59.65
CA ARG A 1144 58.96 54.72 60.10
C ARG A 1144 59.53 55.55 58.94
N VAL A 1145 60.47 54.99 58.17
CA VAL A 1145 61.12 55.67 57.03
C VAL A 1145 60.09 56.05 55.95
N CYS A 1146 59.13 55.16 55.68
CA CYS A 1146 58.08 55.43 54.70
C CYS A 1146 57.06 56.47 55.21
N ALA A 1147 56.80 56.55 56.52
CA ALA A 1147 55.89 57.53 57.12
C ALA A 1147 56.48 58.95 57.13
N GLU A 1148 57.81 59.08 57.29
CA GLU A 1148 58.56 60.34 57.27
C GLU A 1148 58.78 60.89 55.85
N HIS A 1149 58.49 60.11 54.80
CA HIS A 1149 58.62 60.54 53.42
C HIS A 1149 57.64 61.70 53.10
N PRO A 1150 58.09 62.78 52.42
CA PRO A 1150 57.33 64.03 52.28
C PRO A 1150 55.95 63.88 51.65
N ASP A 1151 55.75 62.87 50.79
CA ASP A 1151 54.46 62.63 50.12
C ASP A 1151 53.57 61.63 50.87
N GLY A 1152 54.10 60.92 51.87
CA GLY A 1152 53.39 59.89 52.63
C GLY A 1152 52.94 58.64 51.85
N ASP A 1153 52.93 58.71 50.52
CA ASP A 1153 52.56 57.63 49.60
C ASP A 1153 53.42 56.37 49.78
N ALA A 1154 54.66 56.55 50.22
CA ALA A 1154 55.57 55.45 50.54
C ALA A 1154 55.00 54.51 51.62
N LEU A 1155 54.38 55.06 52.68
CA LEU A 1155 53.78 54.26 53.75
C LEU A 1155 52.56 53.49 53.23
N PHE A 1156 51.75 54.13 52.40
CA PHE A 1156 50.59 53.50 51.79
C PHE A 1156 51.00 52.33 50.86
N LEU A 1157 52.01 52.54 50.02
CA LEU A 1157 52.55 51.50 49.12
C LEU A 1157 53.16 50.34 49.89
N LEU A 1158 53.93 50.62 50.94
CA LEU A 1158 54.47 49.60 51.84
C LEU A 1158 53.32 48.78 52.44
N TYR A 1159 52.31 49.45 53.01
CA TYR A 1159 51.16 48.80 53.59
C TYR A 1159 50.39 47.93 52.59
N ALA A 1160 50.06 48.48 51.42
CA ALA A 1160 49.31 47.79 50.37
C ALA A 1160 50.00 46.51 49.89
N ARG A 1161 51.34 46.49 49.87
CA ARG A 1161 52.16 45.34 49.45
C ARG A 1161 52.41 44.35 50.59
N MET A 1162 52.51 44.83 51.83
CA MET A 1162 52.74 43.99 53.00
C MET A 1162 51.46 43.32 53.53
N ALA A 1163 50.32 44.01 53.53
CA ALA A 1163 49.07 43.50 54.10
C ALA A 1163 48.63 42.14 53.51
N PRO A 1164 48.71 41.88 52.19
CA PRO A 1164 48.41 40.56 51.62
C PRO A 1164 49.36 39.46 52.07
N LEU A 1165 50.65 39.79 52.23
CA LEU A 1165 51.68 38.84 52.69
C LEU A 1165 51.48 38.50 54.17
N ALA A 1166 51.06 39.47 54.96
CA ALA A 1166 50.81 39.36 56.39
C ALA A 1166 49.42 38.81 56.73
N TRP A 1167 48.48 38.81 55.79
CA TRP A 1167 47.09 38.41 56.01
C TRP A 1167 46.90 37.02 56.65
N PRO A 1168 47.65 35.96 56.25
CA PRO A 1168 47.55 34.64 56.88
C PRO A 1168 47.84 34.64 58.38
N TRP A 1169 48.43 35.71 58.89
CA TRP A 1169 48.85 35.86 60.29
C TRP A 1169 48.16 37.03 61.00
N LYS A 1170 46.95 37.39 60.54
CA LYS A 1170 46.13 38.41 61.20
C LYS A 1170 45.85 38.04 62.67
N PRO A 1171 45.75 39.03 63.58
CA PRO A 1171 45.20 38.79 64.91
C PRO A 1171 43.77 38.25 64.80
N GLU A 1172 43.39 37.28 65.64
CA GLU A 1172 41.99 36.82 65.71
C GLU A 1172 41.10 37.99 66.15
N GLU A 1173 40.07 38.31 65.37
CA GLU A 1173 39.02 39.25 65.80
C GLU A 1173 38.31 38.63 67.01
N GLU A 1174 38.26 39.32 68.14
CA GLU A 1174 37.38 38.93 69.26
C GLU A 1174 35.95 38.80 68.73
N SER A 1175 35.46 37.57 68.65
CA SER A 1175 34.13 37.26 68.12
C SER A 1175 33.06 38.05 68.88
N PRO A 1176 32.21 38.86 68.22
CA PRO A 1176 31.02 39.36 68.88
C PRO A 1176 30.17 38.16 69.29
N ALA A 1177 29.72 38.19 70.54
CA ALA A 1177 29.12 37.06 71.23
C ALA A 1177 27.97 36.40 70.46
N ARG A 1178 27.91 35.06 70.58
CA ARG A 1178 26.77 34.21 70.26
C ARG A 1178 25.48 34.80 70.84
N SER A 1179 24.67 35.43 70.00
CA SER A 1179 23.27 35.71 70.30
C SER A 1179 22.48 35.75 68.99
N GLN A 1180 22.21 34.57 68.42
CA GLN A 1180 21.12 34.27 67.49
C GLN A 1180 21.24 32.82 66.99
N GLU A 1181 21.11 31.87 67.91
CA GLU A 1181 20.55 30.54 67.61
C GLU A 1181 19.29 30.45 68.48
N ASP A 1182 18.21 31.07 67.98
CA ASP A 1182 16.81 30.84 68.35
C ASP A 1182 15.94 31.87 67.62
N ALA A 1183 15.77 31.71 66.30
CA ALA A 1183 14.57 32.05 65.52
C ALA A 1183 14.85 31.95 64.01
N ALA A 1184 14.18 30.97 63.39
CA ALA A 1184 13.94 30.68 61.96
C ALA A 1184 14.66 29.45 61.41
#